data_AF-G0PH20-F1
#
_entry.id   AF-G0PH20-F1
#
_cell.length_a   1.000
_cell.length_b   1.000
_cell.length_c   1.000
_cell.angle_alpha   90.00
_cell.angle_beta   90.00
_cell.angle_gamma   90.00
#
_symmetry.space_group_name_H-M   'P 1'
#
loop_
_entity.id
_entity.type
_entity.pdbx_description
1 polymer ?
#
loop_
_entity_poly.entity_id
_entity_poly.type
_entity_poly.pdbx_seq_one_letter_code
_entity_poly.pdbx_strand_id
1 'polypeptide(L)'
;MDLLDYIERIGDGKIIYLNLEIDYRSISEPPNPSRVATSVYRGFDISDEFLEWPNSEAESANFSIPEQHSLPQVPSTSGSSSKSIFQPIADTLLIYFPDTFETISHNLLEMLCSSRSDNDIQCELIDLLGVELFELAGDILEKRNKIVYKIKSAQLAKTEEAKQTKAKDQFGSSILISRMKLHCQKDQGGHFKTHESVYVPPANKGDIEKINHVYIKDMDELGQKGFKGFEKLNTIQSINLKGEIMKDDFKIIYIAPMKALATEMTESFGKRLAPLGLKVKELTGDTQLSRNEVADTQMLVLTPEKWDVITRKSTSDNSLINVVRLLIIDEVHLLHDERGPVIETLVARTLRQVEMSQSGIRIVGLSATLPNYIDVARFLRVNPYKGMFYFDGRFRPVPLTQKFIGTRKAGNFRDNNTIMDNVCYDEVVDFVKRGHQVLVFVHTRNGTAKLGEAFCARASVLGQMDLFTPKDRDSSKYVQADKAIGLCRNRSQISPLFSRGFGIHHAGLCRQDRMLMERCFAEGHISVLFCTATLAWGVNLPAHAVVIRGTDVFDAEKGVFSDLGVLDVQQIFGRAGRPQFENEGHGIIITTRDKIDKYLTMLVHQNPIESNFYARLHDNLNAEVALGTVSTVDEGVEWLTYTYMYTRAIKNPMAYGIAYNAIESDPHLRDHFGNVIRNAAMQLDQNKMIRFDMATEYLNSTDLGRIASNFYVKYETIQLLNEAEKGIGLPVTFTAFMPDDMVIGLISMATEFANIKCREEEIGDLEELMNYGCMMNVRGGGLASVAGKVNVLLQSLISRSSTRNSALMSEQLYVQQNAGRLCRAMFEMVLKNGWSQAANAFLGIAKCIEKQMWMNQCSLRQFIQIINIPITWIEKIERKKAPVMENVFTLTFVIFRAWKLPLASNPSLIPSCKLKSLSLLHFFGMMQFMENLGSNRSS
;
A
#
# COMPACT_ATOMS: atom_id res chain seq x y z
N MET A 1 16.22 29.34 45.90
CA MET A 1 15.43 29.71 47.09
C MET A 1 14.03 29.15 46.91
N ASP A 2 13.82 28.04 47.62
CA ASP A 2 12.57 27.49 48.20
C ASP A 2 11.27 27.46 47.39
N LEU A 3 11.12 26.38 46.61
CA LEU A 3 9.83 25.82 46.19
C LEU A 3 9.20 24.93 47.30
N LEU A 4 9.93 24.70 48.39
CA LEU A 4 9.57 23.80 49.49
C LEU A 4 8.73 24.48 50.59
N ASP A 5 8.63 25.81 50.59
CA ASP A 5 7.86 26.57 51.59
C ASP A 5 6.43 26.94 51.11
N TYR A 6 6.08 26.58 49.86
CA TYR A 6 4.78 26.88 49.25
C TYR A 6 3.81 25.67 49.26
N ILE A 7 4.32 24.46 49.52
CA ILE A 7 3.55 23.22 49.45
C ILE A 7 2.81 22.91 50.77
N GLU A 8 3.11 23.61 51.86
CA GLU A 8 2.56 23.31 53.19
C GLU A 8 1.30 24.10 53.59
N ARG A 9 0.63 24.84 52.70
CA ARG A 9 -0.45 25.76 53.13
C ARG A 9 -1.83 25.71 52.52
N ILE A 10 -2.18 24.82 51.56
CA ILE A 10 -3.59 24.72 51.12
C ILE A 10 -3.99 23.27 50.87
N GLY A 11 -4.36 22.58 51.95
CA GLY A 11 -5.39 21.54 51.89
C GLY A 11 -6.75 22.22 52.04
N ASP A 12 -7.55 22.22 50.97
CA ASP A 12 -9.00 21.98 51.01
C ASP A 12 -9.58 22.16 49.60
N GLY A 13 -10.47 21.23 49.23
CA GLY A 13 -10.92 21.04 47.86
C GLY A 13 -11.61 22.25 47.22
N LYS A 14 -11.32 22.45 45.93
CA LYS A 14 -12.28 22.85 44.89
C LYS A 14 -11.63 22.73 43.52
N ILE A 15 -12.37 22.08 42.62
CA ILE A 15 -12.11 21.93 41.18
C ILE A 15 -12.13 23.32 40.54
N ILE A 16 -11.01 23.79 39.95
CA ILE A 16 -11.00 24.80 38.89
C ILE A 16 -9.81 24.52 37.94
N TYR A 17 -10.12 24.52 36.64
CA TYR A 17 -9.23 24.39 35.49
C TYR A 17 -8.13 25.47 35.48
N LEU A 18 -6.89 25.07 35.15
CA LEU A 18 -5.85 26.02 34.74
C LEU A 18 -5.07 25.47 33.54
N ASN A 19 -5.19 26.19 32.43
CA ASN A 19 -4.32 26.13 31.25
C ASN A 19 -2.86 26.20 31.67
N LEU A 20 -2.05 25.25 31.19
CA LEU A 20 -0.60 25.39 31.14
C LEU A 20 -0.21 25.42 29.67
N GLU A 21 0.04 26.64 29.17
CA GLU A 21 0.99 26.85 28.08
C GLU A 21 2.32 26.22 28.51
N ILE A 22 2.74 25.17 27.82
CA ILE A 22 4.07 24.59 28.00
C ILE A 22 4.92 25.09 26.83
N ASP A 23 5.90 25.91 27.16
CA ASP A 23 6.93 26.45 26.29
C ASP A 23 7.83 25.31 25.77
N TYR A 24 7.74 25.00 24.47
CA TYR A 24 8.50 23.95 23.80
C TYR A 24 9.84 24.50 23.29
N ARG A 25 10.84 24.65 24.17
CA ARG A 25 12.19 25.08 23.75
C ARG A 25 13.39 24.27 24.27
N SER A 26 13.21 23.11 24.89
CA SER A 26 14.37 22.30 25.32
C SER A 26 14.16 20.79 25.18
N ILE A 27 14.36 20.25 23.98
CA ILE A 27 14.63 18.81 23.78
C ILE A 27 15.75 18.70 22.73
N SER A 28 17.01 18.84 23.16
CA SER A 28 18.18 18.77 22.28
C SER A 28 19.06 17.53 22.50
N GLU A 29 18.63 16.51 23.26
CA GLU A 29 19.39 15.26 23.39
C GLU A 29 18.48 14.01 23.43
N PRO A 30 18.77 12.96 22.63
CA PRO A 30 18.10 11.67 22.76
C PRO A 30 18.71 10.85 23.92
N PRO A 31 17.91 10.16 24.74
CA PRO A 31 18.44 9.31 25.81
C PRO A 31 18.94 7.97 25.27
N ASN A 32 19.99 7.45 25.93
CA ASN A 32 20.58 6.14 25.72
C ASN A 32 19.54 5.00 25.85
N PRO A 33 19.50 4.00 24.95
CA PRO A 33 18.45 2.96 24.93
C PRO A 33 18.38 2.09 26.18
N SER A 34 19.41 2.08 27.03
CA SER A 34 19.45 1.32 28.28
C SER A 34 18.54 1.87 29.40
N ARG A 35 18.10 3.14 29.33
CA ARG A 35 17.29 3.77 30.40
C ARG A 35 15.77 3.68 30.21
N VAL A 36 15.29 3.28 29.04
CA VAL A 36 13.84 3.19 28.75
C VAL A 36 13.19 1.95 29.38
N ALA A 37 13.99 0.95 29.78
CA ALA A 37 13.49 -0.27 30.41
C ALA A 37 13.13 -0.11 31.91
N THR A 38 13.56 0.98 32.57
CA THR A 38 13.56 1.03 34.05
C THR A 38 12.43 1.85 34.67
N SER A 39 11.63 2.60 33.90
CA SER A 39 10.61 3.49 34.48
C SER A 39 9.26 2.83 34.82
N VAL A 40 9.14 1.50 34.70
CA VAL A 40 7.91 0.74 35.03
C VAL A 40 8.07 -0.16 36.27
N TYR A 41 9.25 -0.20 36.89
CA TYR A 41 9.50 -1.01 38.10
C TYR A 41 9.74 -0.12 39.33
N ARG A 42 8.69 0.51 39.86
CA ARG A 42 8.67 0.97 41.27
C ARG A 42 7.64 0.13 42.02
N GLY A 43 8.11 -0.96 42.60
CA GLY A 43 7.28 -1.86 43.39
C GLY A 43 7.99 -3.12 43.92
N PHE A 44 9.32 -3.16 43.93
CA PHE A 44 10.09 -4.24 44.55
C PHE A 44 11.37 -3.67 45.19
N ASP A 45 11.49 -3.83 46.51
CA ASP A 45 12.76 -3.75 47.22
C ASP A 45 13.65 -4.90 46.74
N ILE A 46 14.74 -4.57 46.05
CA ILE A 46 15.81 -5.51 45.71
C ILE A 46 17.09 -4.88 46.23
N SER A 47 17.77 -5.62 47.10
CA SER A 47 19.03 -5.26 47.77
C SER A 47 20.15 -4.92 46.78
N ASP A 48 20.92 -3.88 47.10
CA ASP A 48 22.04 -3.27 46.36
C ASP A 48 23.31 -4.16 46.22
N GLU A 49 23.18 -5.43 45.83
CA GLU A 49 24.35 -6.34 45.75
C GLU A 49 24.67 -6.94 44.39
N PHE A 50 23.97 -6.57 43.30
CA PHE A 50 24.34 -7.06 41.96
C PHE A 50 24.17 -5.98 40.87
N LEU A 51 25.09 -5.01 40.87
CA LEU A 51 25.28 -4.08 39.76
C LEU A 51 26.77 -3.71 39.61
N GLU A 52 27.62 -4.72 39.45
CA GLU A 52 28.95 -4.55 38.88
C GLU A 52 29.01 -5.25 37.52
N TRP A 53 29.05 -4.46 36.45
CA TRP A 53 29.56 -4.91 35.17
C TRP A 53 31.07 -4.58 35.18
N PRO A 54 31.98 -5.53 34.87
CA PRO A 54 33.40 -5.27 34.94
C PRO A 54 33.77 -4.34 33.78
N ASN A 55 34.15 -3.10 34.13
CA ASN A 55 34.96 -2.28 33.26
C ASN A 55 36.41 -2.77 33.32
N SER A 56 37.11 -2.57 32.20
CA SER A 56 38.56 -2.63 32.01
C SER A 56 39.26 -3.99 32.14
N GLU A 57 39.37 -4.71 31.03
CA GLU A 57 40.62 -5.39 30.67
C GLU A 57 40.96 -5.05 29.21
N ALA A 58 41.59 -3.90 29.05
CA ALA A 58 42.45 -3.59 27.92
C ALA A 58 43.74 -2.98 28.50
N GLU A 59 44.46 -3.77 29.29
CA GLU A 59 45.84 -3.45 29.65
C GLU A 59 46.82 -4.11 28.66
N SER A 60 47.67 -3.26 28.11
CA SER A 60 49.05 -3.51 27.69
C SER A 60 49.39 -4.82 26.97
N ALA A 61 49.49 -4.74 25.64
CA ALA A 61 50.44 -5.55 24.88
C ALA A 61 51.45 -4.61 24.20
N ASN A 62 52.67 -4.59 24.76
CA ASN A 62 53.87 -4.00 24.17
C ASN A 62 54.10 -4.54 22.75
N PHE A 63 54.21 -3.66 21.76
CA PHE A 63 54.88 -3.97 20.50
C PHE A 63 55.89 -2.88 20.15
N SER A 64 57.13 -3.31 20.02
CA SER A 64 58.34 -2.57 19.74
C SER A 64 58.26 -1.89 18.36
N ILE A 65 58.67 -0.62 18.31
CA ILE A 65 58.86 0.16 17.08
C ILE A 65 60.23 -0.20 16.50
N PRO A 66 60.35 -0.66 15.23
CA PRO A 66 61.60 -0.56 14.49
C PRO A 66 61.73 0.83 13.86
N GLU A 67 62.93 1.37 13.97
CA GLU A 67 63.37 2.67 13.50
C GLU A 67 63.23 2.88 11.96
N GLN A 68 62.84 4.12 11.63
CA GLN A 68 63.30 4.98 10.52
C GLN A 68 63.12 4.56 9.05
N HIS A 69 62.23 5.30 8.36
CA HIS A 69 62.66 6.14 7.23
C HIS A 69 61.95 7.51 7.30
N SER A 70 62.76 8.57 7.31
CA SER A 70 62.41 9.97 7.52
C SER A 70 61.65 10.59 6.35
N LEU A 71 60.50 11.24 6.63
CA LEU A 71 59.88 12.26 5.79
C LEU A 71 60.04 13.64 6.47
N PRO A 72 60.23 14.73 5.69
CA PRO A 72 60.66 16.02 6.22
C PRO A 72 59.57 16.71 7.04
N GLN A 73 59.98 17.35 8.13
CA GLN A 73 59.13 18.17 8.98
C GLN A 73 58.61 19.41 8.24
N VAL A 74 57.32 19.71 8.39
CA VAL A 74 56.70 21.00 8.02
C VAL A 74 56.26 21.70 9.31
N PRO A 75 56.46 23.03 9.47
CA PRO A 75 56.27 23.72 10.74
C PRO A 75 54.77 23.89 11.07
N SER A 76 54.48 23.90 12.36
CA SER A 76 53.19 24.30 12.92
C SER A 76 53.00 25.82 12.85
N THR A 77 51.97 26.26 12.13
CA THR A 77 51.32 27.55 12.39
C THR A 77 49.81 27.42 12.23
N SER A 78 49.11 27.60 13.35
CA SER A 78 47.69 27.89 13.48
C SER A 78 47.34 29.25 12.87
N GLY A 79 46.18 29.37 12.22
CA GLY A 79 45.48 30.66 12.08
C GLY A 79 44.95 31.00 10.68
N SER A 80 43.63 30.95 10.54
CA SER A 80 42.76 31.79 9.68
C SER A 80 43.02 31.91 8.16
N SER A 81 41.93 31.76 7.41
CA SER A 81 41.71 32.10 5.99
C SER A 81 42.15 31.06 4.95
N SER A 82 41.18 30.30 4.43
CA SER A 82 41.32 29.59 3.16
C SER A 82 40.16 29.93 2.24
N LYS A 83 40.09 31.20 1.79
CA LYS A 83 39.45 31.51 0.51
C LYS A 83 40.18 30.68 -0.56
N SER A 84 39.41 29.97 -1.38
CA SER A 84 39.94 28.91 -2.24
C SER A 84 40.88 29.51 -3.31
N ILE A 85 42.02 28.85 -3.56
CA ILE A 85 42.93 29.19 -4.68
C ILE A 85 42.19 29.12 -6.03
N PHE A 86 41.09 28.37 -6.07
CA PHE A 86 40.27 28.14 -7.24
C PHE A 86 39.24 29.25 -7.50
N GLN A 87 38.80 29.99 -6.48
CA GLN A 87 37.73 30.99 -6.64
C GLN A 87 38.13 32.10 -7.62
N PRO A 88 39.32 32.72 -7.51
CA PRO A 88 39.73 33.77 -8.45
C PRO A 88 39.90 33.25 -9.89
N ILE A 89 40.38 32.01 -10.06
CA ILE A 89 40.55 31.39 -11.38
C ILE A 89 39.17 31.08 -11.98
N ALA A 90 38.27 30.50 -11.20
CA ALA A 90 36.90 30.18 -11.62
C ALA A 90 36.09 31.44 -11.96
N ASP A 91 36.17 32.47 -11.13
CA ASP A 91 35.47 33.73 -11.37
C ASP A 91 35.98 34.41 -12.65
N THR A 92 37.29 34.35 -12.93
CA THR A 92 37.87 34.90 -14.17
C THR A 92 37.45 34.09 -15.39
N LEU A 93 37.47 32.75 -15.31
CA LEU A 93 37.02 31.88 -16.40
C LEU A 93 35.52 32.04 -16.69
N LEU A 94 34.70 32.25 -15.67
CA LEU A 94 33.25 32.46 -15.81
C LEU A 94 32.93 33.79 -16.50
N ILE A 95 33.75 34.83 -16.27
CA ILE A 95 33.61 36.13 -16.92
C ILE A 95 33.97 36.05 -18.41
N TYR A 96 35.05 35.36 -18.77
CA TYR A 96 35.53 35.27 -20.15
C TYR A 96 34.82 34.18 -20.97
N PHE A 97 34.37 33.10 -20.33
CA PHE A 97 33.77 31.94 -20.99
C PHE A 97 32.52 31.41 -20.27
N PRO A 98 31.43 32.19 -20.15
CA PRO A 98 30.25 31.80 -19.37
C PRO A 98 29.54 30.55 -19.94
N ASP A 99 29.46 30.43 -21.27
CA ASP A 99 28.73 29.33 -21.92
C ASP A 99 29.53 28.03 -22.04
N THR A 100 30.86 28.09 -21.95
CA THR A 100 31.77 26.94 -22.10
C THR A 100 32.61 26.66 -20.84
N PHE A 101 32.26 27.29 -19.72
CA PHE A 101 32.98 27.25 -18.44
C PHE A 101 33.24 25.82 -17.95
N GLU A 102 32.23 24.94 -17.97
CA GLU A 102 32.36 23.57 -17.47
C GLU A 102 33.35 22.76 -18.31
N THR A 103 33.28 22.89 -19.63
CA THR A 103 34.15 22.18 -20.59
C THR A 103 35.61 22.65 -20.47
N ILE A 104 35.82 23.96 -20.40
CA ILE A 104 37.17 24.55 -20.23
C ILE A 104 37.75 24.16 -18.86
N SER A 105 36.94 24.21 -17.79
CA SER A 105 37.37 23.82 -16.44
C SER A 105 37.75 22.34 -16.36
N HIS A 106 37.00 21.46 -17.03
CA HIS A 106 37.33 20.04 -17.11
C HIS A 106 38.65 19.79 -17.83
N ASN A 107 38.84 20.37 -19.01
CA ASN A 107 40.06 20.22 -19.80
C ASN A 107 41.28 20.81 -19.07
N LEU A 108 41.10 21.96 -18.40
CA LEU A 108 42.11 22.57 -17.56
C LEU A 108 42.54 21.64 -16.41
N LEU A 109 41.60 21.02 -15.70
CA LEU A 109 41.89 20.10 -14.60
C LEU A 109 42.63 18.84 -15.08
N GLU A 110 42.23 18.30 -16.23
CA GLU A 110 42.86 17.13 -16.84
C GLU A 110 44.31 17.43 -17.27
N MET A 111 44.53 18.57 -17.94
CA MET A 111 45.85 19.03 -18.34
C MET A 111 46.77 19.23 -17.13
N LEU A 112 46.29 19.88 -16.07
CA LEU A 112 47.08 20.15 -14.87
C LEU A 112 47.44 18.86 -14.11
N CYS A 113 46.55 17.86 -14.11
CA CYS A 113 46.78 16.56 -13.48
C CYS A 113 47.63 15.59 -14.32
N SER A 114 47.96 15.92 -15.57
CA SER A 114 48.82 15.12 -16.45
C SER A 114 50.26 15.05 -15.92
N SER A 115 51.06 14.09 -16.40
CA SER A 115 52.49 13.94 -16.04
C SER A 115 53.44 14.76 -16.93
N ARG A 116 52.92 15.68 -17.75
CA ARG A 116 53.71 16.51 -18.69
C ARG A 116 54.44 17.64 -17.97
N SER A 117 55.53 18.15 -18.55
CA SER A 117 56.30 19.26 -17.98
C SER A 117 55.54 20.59 -18.08
N ASP A 118 55.82 21.55 -17.20
CA ASP A 118 55.12 22.86 -17.20
C ASP A 118 55.30 23.61 -18.53
N ASN A 119 56.48 23.50 -19.15
CA ASN A 119 56.76 24.09 -20.46
C ASN A 119 55.91 23.46 -21.59
N ASP A 120 55.65 22.15 -21.53
CA ASP A 120 54.83 21.46 -22.53
C ASP A 120 53.34 21.76 -22.39
N ILE A 121 52.90 22.13 -21.18
CA ILE A 121 51.51 22.48 -20.88
C ILE A 121 51.24 23.95 -21.19
N GLN A 122 52.26 24.81 -21.08
CA GLN A 122 52.12 26.26 -21.25
C GLN A 122 51.54 26.64 -22.62
N CYS A 123 52.05 26.07 -23.72
CA CYS A 123 51.55 26.39 -25.06
C CYS A 123 50.08 25.97 -25.23
N GLU A 124 49.72 24.78 -24.75
CA GLU A 124 48.37 24.23 -24.85
C GLU A 124 47.38 24.97 -23.93
N LEU A 125 47.86 25.47 -22.79
CA LEU A 125 47.08 26.28 -21.86
C LEU A 125 46.80 27.67 -22.44
N ILE A 126 47.75 28.25 -23.17
CA ILE A 126 47.57 29.52 -23.89
C ILE A 126 46.63 29.31 -25.08
N ASP A 127 46.70 28.18 -25.79
CA ASP A 127 45.76 27.85 -26.86
C ASP A 127 44.33 27.64 -26.33
N LEU A 128 44.18 27.05 -25.13
CA LEU A 128 42.87 26.81 -24.50
C LEU A 128 42.24 28.10 -23.94
N LEU A 129 43.03 28.98 -23.32
CA LEU A 129 42.55 30.20 -22.66
C LEU A 129 42.59 31.44 -23.56
N GLY A 130 43.32 31.37 -24.68
CA GLY A 130 43.60 32.51 -25.55
C GLY A 130 44.73 33.39 -25.03
N VAL A 131 45.35 34.14 -25.95
CA VAL A 131 46.53 35.01 -25.67
C VAL A 131 46.21 36.13 -24.66
N GLU A 132 44.93 36.51 -24.54
CA GLU A 132 44.47 37.56 -23.62
C GLU A 132 44.57 37.16 -22.13
N LEU A 133 44.61 35.86 -21.83
CA LEU A 133 44.70 35.32 -20.46
C LEU A 133 46.09 34.73 -20.16
N PHE A 134 47.14 35.21 -20.85
CA PHE A 134 48.51 34.73 -20.69
C PHE A 134 49.03 34.84 -19.25
N GLU A 135 48.73 35.94 -18.53
CA GLU A 135 49.12 36.10 -17.12
C GLU A 135 48.43 35.06 -16.22
N LEU A 136 47.15 34.76 -16.47
CA LEU A 136 46.42 33.72 -15.74
C LEU A 136 47.00 32.33 -15.99
N ALA A 137 47.43 32.04 -17.23
CA ALA A 137 48.11 30.79 -17.58
C ALA A 137 49.44 30.63 -16.81
N GLY A 138 50.21 31.72 -16.67
CA GLY A 138 51.42 31.76 -15.83
C GLY A 138 51.11 31.47 -14.36
N ASP A 139 50.10 32.14 -13.81
CA ASP A 139 49.65 32.00 -12.42
C ASP A 139 49.16 30.58 -12.08
N ILE A 140 48.45 29.95 -13.02
CA ILE A 140 47.95 28.57 -12.88
C ILE A 140 49.13 27.58 -12.85
N LEU A 141 50.13 27.75 -13.73
CA LEU A 141 51.30 26.87 -13.78
C LEU A 141 52.20 27.04 -12.55
N GLU A 142 52.42 28.26 -12.08
CA GLU A 142 53.19 28.51 -10.84
C GLU A 142 52.54 27.82 -9.63
N LYS A 143 51.20 27.75 -9.61
CA LYS A 143 50.42 27.13 -8.53
C LYS A 143 50.03 25.67 -8.82
N ARG A 144 50.46 25.09 -9.95
CA ARG A 144 50.07 23.73 -10.42
C ARG A 144 50.26 22.66 -9.35
N ASN A 145 51.43 22.62 -8.72
CA ASN A 145 51.73 21.60 -7.70
C ASN A 145 50.80 21.69 -6.48
N LYS A 146 50.42 22.90 -6.06
CA LYS A 146 49.46 23.11 -4.95
C LYS A 146 48.04 22.74 -5.36
N ILE A 147 47.65 23.06 -6.59
CA ILE A 147 46.35 22.72 -7.19
C ILE A 147 46.20 21.20 -7.30
N VAL A 148 47.18 20.51 -7.89
CA VAL A 148 47.18 19.05 -8.06
C VAL A 148 47.22 18.34 -6.70
N TYR A 149 48.00 18.85 -5.74
CA TYR A 149 48.02 18.31 -4.38
C TYR A 149 46.64 18.38 -3.71
N LYS A 150 45.95 19.53 -3.79
CA LYS A 150 44.61 19.68 -3.23
C LYS A 150 43.56 18.77 -3.90
N ILE A 151 43.65 18.60 -5.22
CA ILE A 151 42.75 17.71 -5.97
C ILE A 151 42.99 16.26 -5.56
N LYS A 152 44.26 15.82 -5.54
CA LYS A 152 44.62 14.45 -5.13
C LYS A 152 44.27 14.20 -3.66
N SER A 153 44.47 15.18 -2.76
CA SER A 153 44.06 15.03 -1.36
C SER A 153 42.55 14.96 -1.19
N ALA A 154 41.77 15.70 -1.99
CA ALA A 154 40.30 15.61 -1.98
C ALA A 154 39.80 14.29 -2.58
N GLN A 155 40.45 13.77 -3.62
CA GLN A 155 40.16 12.45 -4.18
C GLN A 155 40.52 11.33 -3.21
N LEU A 156 41.67 11.43 -2.52
CA LEU A 156 42.08 10.50 -1.48
C LEU A 156 41.13 10.55 -0.28
N ALA A 157 40.70 11.73 0.16
CA ALA A 157 39.70 11.89 1.22
C ALA A 157 38.35 11.28 0.83
N LYS A 158 37.87 11.47 -0.40
CA LYS A 158 36.66 10.79 -0.91
C LYS A 158 36.82 9.27 -1.00
N THR A 159 38.02 8.80 -1.33
CA THR A 159 38.32 7.35 -1.41
C THR A 159 38.45 6.74 -0.01
N GLU A 160 38.99 7.47 0.95
CA GLU A 160 39.08 7.07 2.36
C GLU A 160 37.73 7.17 3.07
N GLU A 161 36.89 8.16 2.80
CA GLU A 161 35.49 8.19 3.22
C GLU A 161 34.74 7.01 2.60
N ALA A 162 34.86 6.76 1.29
CA ALA A 162 34.24 5.59 0.67
C ALA A 162 34.75 4.25 1.25
N LYS A 163 36.01 4.19 1.69
CA LYS A 163 36.58 3.03 2.40
C LYS A 163 36.14 2.97 3.86
N GLN A 164 35.97 4.08 4.57
CA GLN A 164 35.49 4.14 5.96
C GLN A 164 33.99 3.89 6.04
N THR A 165 33.19 4.31 5.06
CA THR A 165 31.77 3.96 4.95
C THR A 165 31.63 2.49 4.60
N LYS A 166 32.43 1.96 3.65
CA LYS A 166 32.50 0.50 3.40
C LYS A 166 33.03 -0.31 4.58
N ALA A 167 34.01 0.20 5.34
CA ALA A 167 34.57 -0.49 6.50
C ALA A 167 33.66 -0.40 7.73
N LYS A 168 32.96 0.71 7.98
CA LYS A 168 31.94 0.79 9.04
C LYS A 168 30.73 -0.10 8.74
N ASP A 169 30.31 -0.17 7.47
CA ASP A 169 29.27 -1.10 7.04
C ASP A 169 29.73 -2.57 7.04
N GLN A 170 31.02 -2.86 6.76
CA GLN A 170 31.58 -4.22 6.82
C GLN A 170 31.94 -4.70 8.23
N PHE A 171 32.46 -3.86 9.13
CA PHE A 171 32.93 -4.31 10.45
C PHE A 171 31.80 -4.56 11.45
N GLY A 172 30.64 -3.92 11.30
CA GLY A 172 29.42 -4.30 12.05
C GLY A 172 28.81 -5.63 11.56
N SER A 173 28.91 -5.88 10.25
CA SER A 173 28.38 -7.10 9.61
C SER A 173 29.19 -8.35 9.96
N SER A 174 30.53 -8.23 10.09
CA SER A 174 31.40 -9.39 10.34
C SER A 174 31.21 -10.01 11.74
N ILE A 175 30.83 -9.25 12.77
CA ILE A 175 30.68 -9.74 14.15
C ILE A 175 29.33 -10.43 14.39
N LEU A 176 28.26 -10.03 13.69
CA LEU A 176 26.94 -10.71 13.75
C LEU A 176 26.86 -11.90 12.78
N ILE A 177 27.48 -11.81 11.60
CA ILE A 177 27.56 -12.91 10.62
C ILE A 177 28.50 -14.02 11.10
N SER A 178 29.55 -13.72 11.88
CA SER A 178 30.45 -14.75 12.44
C SER A 178 29.79 -15.64 13.52
N ARG A 179 28.59 -15.29 14.02
CA ARG A 179 27.75 -16.17 14.87
C ARG A 179 26.79 -17.07 14.08
N MET A 180 26.63 -16.86 12.77
CA MET A 180 25.78 -17.70 11.91
C MET A 180 26.53 -18.97 11.49
N LYS A 181 25.93 -20.14 11.73
CA LYS A 181 26.52 -21.41 11.29
C LYS A 181 26.31 -21.58 9.78
N LEU A 182 27.38 -21.38 9.00
CA LEU A 182 27.46 -21.85 7.61
C LEU A 182 27.53 -23.38 7.63
N HIS A 183 26.50 -24.05 7.11
CA HIS A 183 26.52 -25.50 6.87
C HIS A 183 26.70 -25.75 5.38
N CYS A 184 27.89 -26.20 4.99
CA CYS A 184 28.14 -26.78 3.69
C CYS A 184 28.27 -28.30 3.89
N GLN A 185 27.24 -29.07 3.51
CA GLN A 185 27.35 -30.54 3.54
C GLN A 185 28.15 -31.01 2.31
N LYS A 186 29.31 -31.63 2.55
CA LYS A 186 30.04 -32.43 1.56
C LYS A 186 29.74 -33.90 1.79
N ASP A 187 29.37 -34.64 0.74
CA ASP A 187 29.41 -36.10 0.77
C ASP A 187 30.82 -36.62 0.45
N GLN A 188 31.10 -37.86 0.86
CA GLN A 188 32.39 -38.57 0.76
C GLN A 188 32.89 -38.83 -0.69
N GLY A 189 32.39 -38.10 -1.69
CA GLY A 189 32.73 -38.24 -3.11
C GLY A 189 32.97 -36.93 -3.86
N GLY A 190 33.27 -35.81 -3.18
CA GLY A 190 33.84 -34.62 -3.84
C GLY A 190 32.91 -33.76 -4.71
N HIS A 191 31.61 -34.04 -4.79
CA HIS A 191 30.63 -33.15 -5.43
C HIS A 191 29.97 -32.21 -4.40
N PHE A 192 29.95 -30.90 -4.69
CA PHE A 192 29.24 -29.90 -3.90
C PHE A 192 27.72 -30.00 -4.15
N LYS A 193 26.89 -29.96 -3.09
CA LYS A 193 25.43 -29.76 -3.21
C LYS A 193 25.15 -28.49 -4.03
N THR A 194 24.06 -28.50 -4.80
CA THR A 194 23.64 -27.46 -5.76
C THR A 194 23.35 -26.08 -5.14
N HIS A 195 23.33 -25.97 -3.81
CA HIS A 195 22.93 -24.78 -3.07
C HIS A 195 23.69 -24.65 -1.74
N GLU A 196 23.82 -23.40 -1.27
CA GLU A 196 24.33 -23.02 0.05
C GLU A 196 23.16 -22.73 0.99
N SER A 197 23.23 -23.12 2.27
CA SER A 197 22.17 -22.84 3.24
C SER A 197 22.69 -22.13 4.48
N VAL A 198 22.05 -21.03 4.86
CA VAL A 198 22.31 -20.26 6.10
C VAL A 198 21.12 -20.43 7.04
N TYR A 199 21.40 -20.80 8.29
CA TYR A 199 20.37 -21.03 9.31
C TYR A 199 20.43 -19.94 10.39
N VAL A 200 19.28 -19.33 10.68
CA VAL A 200 19.11 -18.36 11.75
C VAL A 200 18.20 -18.98 12.81
N PRO A 201 18.73 -19.29 14.01
CA PRO A 201 17.94 -19.88 15.08
C PRO A 201 16.87 -18.91 15.58
N PRO A 202 15.78 -19.42 16.18
CA PRO A 202 14.77 -18.58 16.81
C PRO A 202 15.37 -17.76 17.95
N ALA A 203 14.85 -16.55 18.17
CA ALA A 203 15.29 -15.71 19.28
C ALA A 203 14.91 -16.35 20.63
N ASN A 204 15.86 -16.46 21.55
CA ASN A 204 15.61 -16.99 22.89
C ASN A 204 14.66 -16.07 23.67
N LYS A 205 13.62 -16.65 24.29
CA LYS A 205 12.61 -15.89 25.06
C LYS A 205 13.16 -15.25 26.36
N GLY A 206 14.35 -15.62 26.85
CA GLY A 206 14.96 -14.98 28.04
C GLY A 206 14.06 -14.98 29.28
N ASP A 207 14.26 -14.02 30.21
CA ASP A 207 13.44 -13.85 31.44
C ASP A 207 11.98 -13.40 31.20
N ILE A 208 11.51 -13.34 29.94
CA ILE A 208 10.14 -12.89 29.57
C ILE A 208 9.06 -13.85 30.12
N GLU A 209 9.43 -15.06 30.57
CA GLU A 209 8.54 -16.00 31.25
C GLU A 209 8.08 -15.54 32.66
N LYS A 210 8.68 -14.48 33.23
CA LYS A 210 8.30 -13.90 34.54
C LYS A 210 7.25 -12.78 34.45
N ILE A 211 6.61 -12.57 33.30
CA ILE A 211 5.56 -11.53 33.17
C ILE A 211 4.22 -12.08 33.68
N ASN A 212 3.64 -11.43 34.67
CA ASN A 212 2.31 -11.75 35.19
C ASN A 212 1.25 -11.61 34.09
N HIS A 213 0.69 -12.74 33.66
CA HIS A 213 -0.44 -12.76 32.73
C HIS A 213 -1.71 -12.21 33.40
N VAL A 214 -2.43 -11.33 32.72
CA VAL A 214 -3.78 -10.94 33.14
C VAL A 214 -4.74 -12.04 32.73
N TYR A 215 -5.35 -12.69 33.72
CA TYR A 215 -6.40 -13.66 33.47
C TYR A 215 -7.70 -12.92 33.15
N ILE A 216 -8.53 -13.51 32.29
CA ILE A 216 -9.78 -12.85 31.88
C ILE A 216 -10.73 -12.67 33.06
N LYS A 217 -10.66 -13.56 34.07
CA LYS A 217 -11.36 -13.41 35.36
C LYS A 217 -11.01 -12.12 36.13
N ASP A 218 -9.83 -11.54 35.88
CA ASP A 218 -9.34 -10.34 36.57
C ASP A 218 -9.69 -9.05 35.80
N MET A 219 -10.34 -9.16 34.63
CA MET A 219 -10.88 -8.02 33.86
C MET A 219 -12.22 -7.55 34.43
N ASP A 220 -12.64 -6.34 34.06
CA ASP A 220 -13.99 -5.85 34.33
C ASP A 220 -15.07 -6.69 33.61
N GLU A 221 -16.33 -6.62 34.07
CA GLU A 221 -17.43 -7.43 33.51
C GLU A 221 -17.62 -7.23 32.00
N LEU A 222 -17.27 -6.04 31.50
CA LEU A 222 -17.31 -5.68 30.08
C LEU A 222 -16.19 -6.37 29.29
N GLY A 223 -14.94 -6.34 29.76
CA GLY A 223 -13.84 -7.08 29.18
C GLY A 223 -14.11 -8.60 29.15
N GLN A 224 -14.64 -9.15 30.24
CA GLN A 224 -15.00 -10.57 30.33
C GLN A 224 -16.00 -11.02 29.26
N LYS A 225 -17.00 -10.18 28.94
CA LYS A 225 -17.99 -10.47 27.88
C LYS A 225 -17.36 -10.46 26.49
N GLY A 226 -16.38 -9.59 26.23
CA GLY A 226 -15.69 -9.49 24.94
C GLY A 226 -14.69 -10.62 24.65
N PHE A 227 -14.12 -11.25 25.68
CA PHE A 227 -13.11 -12.33 25.57
C PHE A 227 -13.65 -13.72 25.93
N LYS A 228 -14.97 -13.94 25.79
CA LYS A 228 -15.62 -15.21 26.11
C LYS A 228 -15.00 -16.38 25.32
N GLY A 229 -14.45 -17.38 26.04
CA GLY A 229 -13.79 -18.56 25.47
C GLY A 229 -12.25 -18.55 25.54
N PHE A 230 -11.65 -17.49 26.06
CA PHE A 230 -10.21 -17.43 26.36
C PHE A 230 -9.99 -17.54 27.88
N GLU A 231 -8.92 -18.19 28.33
CA GLU A 231 -8.56 -18.26 29.76
C GLU A 231 -7.63 -17.11 30.20
N LYS A 232 -6.73 -16.70 29.31
CA LYS A 232 -5.71 -15.66 29.53
C LYS A 232 -5.49 -14.82 28.29
N LEU A 233 -5.18 -13.54 28.47
CA LEU A 233 -4.73 -12.65 27.40
C LEU A 233 -3.26 -12.91 27.05
N ASN A 234 -2.84 -12.61 25.83
CA ASN A 234 -1.41 -12.64 25.49
C ASN A 234 -0.67 -11.52 26.25
N THR A 235 0.67 -11.61 26.34
CA THR A 235 1.51 -10.69 27.13
C THR A 235 1.39 -9.21 26.71
N ILE A 236 0.90 -8.92 25.51
CA ILE A 236 0.72 -7.57 24.95
C ILE A 236 -0.68 -7.02 25.29
N GLN A 237 -1.68 -7.89 25.42
CA GLN A 237 -3.09 -7.53 25.60
C GLN A 237 -3.47 -7.15 27.05
N SER A 238 -2.57 -7.30 28.02
CA SER A 238 -2.83 -7.17 29.47
C SER A 238 -2.95 -5.73 30.02
N ILE A 239 -3.03 -4.69 29.19
CA ILE A 239 -3.00 -3.29 29.65
C ILE A 239 -4.41 -2.66 29.64
N ASN A 240 -5.00 -2.66 30.84
CA ASN A 240 -5.95 -1.71 31.45
C ASN A 240 -7.19 -1.26 30.67
N LEU A 241 -8.39 -1.70 31.10
CA LEU A 241 -9.68 -1.05 30.82
C LEU A 241 -10.62 -1.21 32.03
N LYS A 242 -11.18 -0.08 32.49
CA LYS A 242 -12.38 0.03 33.33
C LYS A 242 -13.27 1.10 32.70
N GLY A 243 -14.54 0.79 32.41
CA GLY A 243 -15.55 1.81 32.07
C GLY A 243 -16.80 1.27 31.37
N GLU A 244 -17.94 1.93 31.56
CA GLU A 244 -19.22 1.64 30.89
C GLU A 244 -19.31 2.29 29.48
N ILE A 245 -20.02 1.64 28.54
CA ILE A 245 -20.08 2.03 27.12
C ILE A 245 -21.43 2.69 26.77
N MET A 246 -21.42 3.98 26.38
CA MET A 246 -22.60 4.72 25.90
C MET A 246 -22.75 4.62 24.37
N LYS A 247 -23.72 3.85 23.87
CA LYS A 247 -23.75 3.33 22.48
C LYS A 247 -23.96 4.34 21.35
N ASP A 248 -24.50 5.53 21.63
CA ASP A 248 -24.89 6.51 20.60
C ASP A 248 -23.94 7.72 20.51
N ASP A 249 -23.04 7.87 21.48
CA ASP A 249 -22.15 9.05 21.60
C ASP A 249 -20.78 8.87 20.94
N PHE A 250 -20.49 7.67 20.40
CA PHE A 250 -19.20 7.39 19.78
C PHE A 250 -19.27 6.52 18.54
N LYS A 251 -18.28 6.70 17.67
CA LYS A 251 -17.93 5.79 16.58
C LYS A 251 -16.45 5.43 16.64
N ILE A 252 -16.17 4.18 16.27
CA ILE A 252 -14.82 3.60 16.13
C ILE A 252 -14.57 3.35 14.65
N ILE A 253 -13.46 3.86 14.14
CA ILE A 253 -13.01 3.62 12.78
C ILE A 253 -11.82 2.67 12.82
N TYR A 254 -11.94 1.54 12.13
CA TYR A 254 -10.84 0.60 11.92
C TYR A 254 -10.41 0.67 10.45
N ILE A 255 -9.18 1.13 10.22
CA ILE A 255 -8.58 1.18 8.90
C ILE A 255 -7.79 -0.11 8.68
N ALA A 256 -8.30 -0.95 7.79
CA ALA A 256 -7.64 -2.17 7.36
C ALA A 256 -6.89 -1.94 6.04
N PRO A 257 -5.64 -2.42 5.89
CA PRO A 257 -4.86 -2.31 4.65
C PRO A 257 -5.58 -2.91 3.44
N MET A 258 -6.24 -4.05 3.58
CA MET A 258 -6.87 -4.78 2.48
C MET A 258 -8.36 -5.01 2.72
N LYS A 259 -9.12 -5.10 1.62
CA LYS A 259 -10.55 -5.49 1.65
C LYS A 259 -10.77 -6.85 2.33
N ALA A 260 -9.91 -7.83 2.07
CA ALA A 260 -10.06 -9.18 2.62
C ALA A 260 -9.89 -9.18 4.15
N LEU A 261 -8.90 -8.45 4.66
CA LEU A 261 -8.72 -8.24 6.10
C LEU A 261 -9.89 -7.45 6.70
N ALA A 262 -10.43 -6.45 5.98
CA ALA A 262 -11.62 -5.72 6.43
C ALA A 262 -12.83 -6.64 6.66
N THR A 263 -13.08 -7.58 5.75
CA THR A 263 -14.15 -8.58 5.90
C THR A 263 -13.87 -9.50 7.10
N GLU A 264 -12.65 -10.03 7.22
CA GLU A 264 -12.26 -10.90 8.34
C GLU A 264 -12.44 -10.20 9.71
N MET A 265 -11.94 -8.97 9.82
CA MET A 265 -12.04 -8.18 11.05
C MET A 265 -13.49 -7.81 11.37
N THR A 266 -14.31 -7.53 10.36
CA THR A 266 -15.75 -7.28 10.55
C THR A 266 -16.45 -8.50 11.15
N GLU A 267 -16.17 -9.70 10.66
CA GLU A 267 -16.73 -10.93 11.21
C GLU A 267 -16.22 -11.21 12.63
N SER A 268 -14.92 -11.02 12.86
CA SER A 268 -14.28 -11.25 14.16
C SER A 268 -14.80 -10.28 15.23
N PHE A 269 -14.76 -8.97 14.97
CA PHE A 269 -15.30 -7.96 15.88
C PHE A 269 -16.81 -8.06 16.01
N GLY A 270 -17.53 -8.38 14.93
CA GLY A 270 -18.97 -8.60 14.98
C GLY A 270 -19.35 -9.70 15.98
N LYS A 271 -18.63 -10.84 15.97
CA LYS A 271 -18.85 -11.92 16.95
C LYS A 271 -18.47 -11.52 18.38
N ARG A 272 -17.35 -10.82 18.55
CA ARG A 272 -16.81 -10.42 19.87
C ARG A 272 -17.59 -9.30 20.54
N LEU A 273 -18.12 -8.36 19.76
CA LEU A 273 -18.83 -7.19 20.26
C LEU A 273 -20.36 -7.37 20.28
N ALA A 274 -20.87 -8.44 19.66
CA ALA A 274 -22.30 -8.81 19.73
C ALA A 274 -22.85 -8.92 21.16
N PRO A 275 -22.16 -9.51 22.16
CA PRO A 275 -22.63 -9.55 23.54
C PRO A 275 -22.79 -8.16 24.19
N LEU A 276 -22.08 -7.16 23.69
CA LEU A 276 -22.18 -5.76 24.14
C LEU A 276 -23.31 -5.02 23.40
N GLY A 277 -23.92 -5.66 22.40
CA GLY A 277 -24.94 -5.07 21.53
C GLY A 277 -24.39 -3.95 20.64
N LEU A 278 -23.10 -4.00 20.30
CA LEU A 278 -22.49 -3.09 19.34
C LEU A 278 -22.55 -3.70 17.95
N LYS A 279 -22.89 -2.88 16.94
CA LYS A 279 -22.97 -3.28 15.54
C LYS A 279 -21.67 -2.91 14.82
N VAL A 280 -21.06 -3.91 14.19
CA VAL A 280 -19.87 -3.75 13.33
C VAL A 280 -20.27 -3.97 11.89
N LYS A 281 -19.87 -3.07 11.00
CA LYS A 281 -20.11 -3.20 9.55
C LYS A 281 -18.87 -2.83 8.74
N GLU A 282 -18.72 -3.55 7.63
CA GLU A 282 -17.74 -3.25 6.59
C GLU A 282 -18.31 -2.17 5.66
N LEU A 283 -17.50 -1.17 5.32
CA LEU A 283 -17.81 -0.22 4.26
C LEU A 283 -16.59 -0.10 3.33
N THR A 284 -16.61 -0.92 2.28
CA THR A 284 -15.56 -0.98 1.25
C THR A 284 -16.14 -0.60 -0.11
N GLY A 285 -15.32 -0.65 -1.18
CA GLY A 285 -15.80 -0.38 -2.54
C GLY A 285 -16.90 -1.33 -3.03
N ASP A 286 -16.98 -2.55 -2.47
CA ASP A 286 -17.90 -3.60 -2.93
C ASP A 286 -19.20 -3.62 -2.11
N THR A 287 -19.20 -3.00 -0.93
CA THR A 287 -20.34 -2.97 0.01
C THR A 287 -20.74 -1.52 0.27
N GLN A 288 -21.86 -1.08 -0.29
CA GLN A 288 -22.42 0.25 -0.02
C GLN A 288 -23.46 0.14 1.10
N LEU A 289 -23.26 0.93 2.16
CA LEU A 289 -24.23 1.06 3.24
C LEU A 289 -25.08 2.31 3.03
N SER A 290 -26.35 2.22 3.39
CA SER A 290 -27.23 3.39 3.47
C SER A 290 -26.84 4.29 4.65
N ARG A 291 -27.18 5.58 4.59
CA ARG A 291 -26.88 6.53 5.68
C ARG A 291 -27.47 6.08 7.02
N ASN A 292 -28.64 5.46 7.01
CA ASN A 292 -29.29 4.95 8.22
C ASN A 292 -28.49 3.77 8.82
N GLU A 293 -27.99 2.86 7.99
CA GLU A 293 -27.15 1.76 8.47
C GLU A 293 -25.80 2.25 9.02
N VAL A 294 -25.24 3.33 8.46
CA VAL A 294 -24.01 3.95 8.96
C VAL A 294 -24.25 4.68 10.29
N ALA A 295 -25.41 5.33 10.45
CA ALA A 295 -25.80 5.96 11.72
C ALA A 295 -25.96 4.92 12.84
N ASP A 296 -26.63 3.80 12.56
CA ASP A 296 -26.91 2.71 13.50
C ASP A 296 -25.67 1.92 13.99
N THR A 297 -24.53 2.06 13.33
CA THR A 297 -23.32 1.27 13.58
C THR A 297 -22.30 2.01 14.46
N GLN A 298 -21.71 1.30 15.42
CA GLN A 298 -20.73 1.87 16.34
C GLN A 298 -19.29 1.67 15.84
N MET A 299 -19.03 0.61 15.09
CA MET A 299 -17.71 0.34 14.53
C MET A 299 -17.79 0.14 13.02
N LEU A 300 -16.99 0.92 12.29
CA LEU A 300 -16.86 0.83 10.84
C LEU A 300 -15.47 0.32 10.49
N VAL A 301 -15.43 -0.74 9.67
CA VAL A 301 -14.18 -1.30 9.13
C VAL A 301 -14.06 -0.90 7.67
N LEU A 302 -13.01 -0.14 7.35
CA LEU A 302 -12.81 0.57 6.09
C LEU A 302 -11.40 0.36 5.53
N THR A 303 -11.19 0.63 4.25
CA THR A 303 -9.81 0.84 3.71
C THR A 303 -9.40 2.31 3.83
N PRO A 304 -8.09 2.64 3.83
CA PRO A 304 -7.62 4.02 3.89
C PRO A 304 -8.28 4.92 2.84
N GLU A 305 -8.35 4.46 1.59
CA GLU A 305 -8.91 5.24 0.48
C GLU A 305 -10.38 5.52 0.67
N LYS A 306 -11.13 4.54 1.22
CA LYS A 306 -12.56 4.71 1.43
C LYS A 306 -12.84 5.73 2.53
N TRP A 307 -12.04 5.72 3.60
CA TRP A 307 -12.13 6.71 4.66
C TRP A 307 -11.71 8.10 4.19
N ASP A 308 -10.68 8.21 3.36
CA ASP A 308 -10.26 9.49 2.80
C ASP A 308 -11.35 10.08 1.87
N VAL A 309 -11.97 9.27 1.00
CA VAL A 309 -13.14 9.71 0.18
C VAL A 309 -14.30 10.22 1.04
N ILE A 310 -14.60 9.55 2.16
CA ILE A 310 -15.70 9.97 3.06
C ILE A 310 -15.36 11.29 3.72
N THR A 311 -14.14 11.44 4.21
CA THR A 311 -13.69 12.67 4.89
C THR A 311 -13.51 13.86 3.92
N ARG A 312 -13.33 13.63 2.62
CA ARG A 312 -13.32 14.69 1.57
C ARG A 312 -14.71 15.25 1.25
N LYS A 313 -15.80 14.52 1.49
CA LYS A 313 -17.17 14.94 1.15
C LYS A 313 -17.82 15.73 2.29
N SER A 314 -17.43 17.00 2.42
CA SER A 314 -17.79 17.89 3.55
C SER A 314 -19.28 18.22 3.72
N THR A 315 -20.14 18.04 2.72
CA THR A 315 -21.49 18.65 2.73
C THR A 315 -22.60 17.80 3.37
N SER A 316 -22.38 16.51 3.67
CA SER A 316 -23.42 15.67 4.30
C SER A 316 -23.00 14.79 5.47
N ASP A 317 -21.70 14.55 5.64
CA ASP A 317 -21.20 13.48 6.53
C ASP A 317 -20.37 14.00 7.72
N ASN A 318 -20.28 15.33 7.92
CA ASN A 318 -19.60 15.93 9.09
C ASN A 318 -20.17 15.44 10.44
N SER A 319 -21.43 15.02 10.48
CA SER A 319 -22.04 14.41 11.66
C SER A 319 -21.33 13.11 12.07
N LEU A 320 -20.82 12.32 11.12
CA LEU A 320 -20.10 11.08 11.43
C LEU A 320 -18.73 11.37 12.03
N ILE A 321 -17.98 12.30 11.42
CA ILE A 321 -16.60 12.61 11.80
C ILE A 321 -16.56 13.18 13.22
N ASN A 322 -17.51 14.05 13.59
CA ASN A 322 -17.58 14.64 14.92
C ASN A 322 -17.86 13.63 16.05
N VAL A 323 -18.47 12.48 15.71
CA VAL A 323 -18.80 11.40 16.66
C VAL A 323 -17.65 10.38 16.77
N VAL A 324 -16.65 10.43 15.88
CA VAL A 324 -15.48 9.55 15.99
C VAL A 324 -14.70 9.88 17.27
N ARG A 325 -14.37 8.85 18.04
CA ARG A 325 -13.55 8.94 19.26
C ARG A 325 -12.29 8.07 19.21
N LEU A 326 -12.27 7.07 18.34
CA LEU A 326 -11.17 6.14 18.19
C LEU A 326 -10.92 5.84 16.70
N LEU A 327 -9.67 6.05 16.29
CA LEU A 327 -9.15 5.71 14.97
C LEU A 327 -8.05 4.66 15.14
N ILE A 328 -8.30 3.45 14.64
CA ILE A 328 -7.32 2.35 14.63
C ILE A 328 -6.77 2.24 13.21
N ILE A 329 -5.45 2.35 13.07
CA ILE A 329 -4.74 2.17 11.81
C ILE A 329 -3.96 0.87 11.91
N ASP A 330 -4.42 -0.13 11.18
CA ASP A 330 -3.74 -1.41 11.11
C ASP A 330 -2.62 -1.37 10.06
N GLU A 331 -1.53 -2.10 10.31
CA GLU A 331 -0.38 -2.19 9.41
C GLU A 331 0.21 -0.83 8.98
N VAL A 332 0.48 0.07 9.93
CA VAL A 332 0.99 1.45 9.70
C VAL A 332 2.25 1.50 8.86
N HIS A 333 3.03 0.42 8.79
CA HIS A 333 4.20 0.34 7.91
C HIS A 333 3.90 0.37 6.42
N LEU A 334 2.63 0.28 6.02
CA LEU A 334 2.20 0.66 4.68
C LEU A 334 2.50 2.13 4.32
N LEU A 335 2.93 2.96 5.28
CA LEU A 335 3.53 4.27 5.00
C LEU A 335 4.66 4.21 3.94
N HIS A 336 5.38 3.09 3.85
CA HIS A 336 6.44 2.90 2.85
C HIS A 336 5.93 2.52 1.45
N ASP A 337 4.67 2.10 1.34
CA ASP A 337 4.06 1.68 0.09
C ASP A 337 3.52 2.91 -0.70
N GLU A 338 3.10 2.71 -1.95
CA GLU A 338 2.45 3.74 -2.78
C GLU A 338 1.14 4.25 -2.19
N ARG A 339 0.56 3.48 -1.25
CA ARG A 339 -0.66 3.81 -0.51
C ARG A 339 -0.38 4.60 0.76
N GLY A 340 0.89 4.69 1.19
CA GLY A 340 1.33 5.47 2.34
C GLY A 340 0.83 6.92 2.37
N PRO A 341 0.84 7.67 1.24
CA PRO A 341 0.35 9.05 1.21
C PRO A 341 -1.11 9.22 1.65
N VAL A 342 -1.95 8.20 1.47
CA VAL A 342 -3.35 8.23 1.92
C VAL A 342 -3.40 8.16 3.44
N ILE A 343 -2.60 7.29 4.06
CA ILE A 343 -2.50 7.18 5.53
C ILE A 343 -1.97 8.49 6.11
N GLU A 344 -0.94 9.07 5.49
CA GLU A 344 -0.39 10.36 5.90
C GLU A 344 -1.43 11.47 5.88
N THR A 345 -2.20 11.58 4.79
CA THR A 345 -3.26 12.58 4.63
C THR A 345 -4.35 12.40 5.69
N LEU A 346 -4.74 11.16 5.96
CA LEU A 346 -5.76 10.85 6.96
C LEU A 346 -5.34 11.23 8.37
N VAL A 347 -4.10 10.90 8.76
CA VAL A 347 -3.57 11.27 10.07
C VAL A 347 -3.42 12.78 10.16
N ALA A 348 -2.85 13.43 9.13
CA ALA A 348 -2.67 14.88 9.10
C ALA A 348 -4.00 15.62 9.27
N ARG A 349 -5.05 15.19 8.53
CA ARG A 349 -6.39 15.75 8.64
C ARG A 349 -7.01 15.52 10.02
N THR A 350 -6.85 14.31 10.57
CA THR A 350 -7.37 13.97 11.91
C THR A 350 -6.72 14.82 13.00
N LEU A 351 -5.39 14.97 12.96
CA LEU A 351 -4.66 15.77 13.94
C LEU A 351 -5.05 17.25 13.87
N ARG A 352 -5.06 17.83 12.67
CA ARG A 352 -5.51 19.21 12.47
C ARG A 352 -6.95 19.41 12.92
N GLN A 353 -7.83 18.45 12.65
CA GLN A 353 -9.21 18.52 13.13
C GLN A 353 -9.31 18.46 14.66
N VAL A 354 -8.51 17.61 15.32
CA VAL A 354 -8.47 17.53 16.79
C VAL A 354 -8.06 18.87 17.39
N GLU A 355 -7.07 19.55 16.80
CA GLU A 355 -6.62 20.87 17.23
C GLU A 355 -7.67 21.96 16.97
N MET A 356 -8.31 21.97 15.80
CA MET A 356 -9.34 22.96 15.47
C MET A 356 -10.63 22.78 16.30
N SER A 357 -11.06 21.52 16.51
CA SER A 357 -12.31 21.20 17.21
C SER A 357 -12.18 21.09 18.73
N GLN A 358 -10.95 21.00 19.24
CA GLN A 358 -10.64 20.71 20.65
C GLN A 358 -11.30 19.42 21.17
N SER A 359 -11.69 18.52 20.26
CA SER A 359 -12.28 17.22 20.58
C SER A 359 -11.24 16.13 20.33
N GLY A 360 -10.79 15.46 21.39
CA GLY A 360 -9.78 14.41 21.29
C GLY A 360 -10.27 13.18 20.52
N ILE A 361 -9.52 12.78 19.49
CA ILE A 361 -9.66 11.48 18.83
C ILE A 361 -8.43 10.64 19.21
N ARG A 362 -8.66 9.47 19.81
CA ARG A 362 -7.56 8.55 20.12
C ARG A 362 -7.11 7.85 18.85
N ILE A 363 -5.82 7.94 18.53
CA ILE A 363 -5.21 7.21 17.41
C ILE A 363 -4.45 6.01 17.96
N VAL A 364 -4.68 4.82 17.39
CA VAL A 364 -3.95 3.59 17.71
C VAL A 364 -3.35 3.05 16.42
N GLY A 365 -2.02 3.08 16.32
CA GLY A 365 -1.29 2.48 15.20
C GLY A 365 -0.78 1.09 15.54
N LEU A 366 -1.09 0.10 14.71
CA LEU A 366 -0.53 -1.25 14.78
C LEU A 366 0.49 -1.40 13.65
N SER A 367 1.68 -1.91 13.93
CA SER A 367 2.74 -2.05 12.93
C SER A 367 3.61 -3.26 13.22
N ALA A 368 4.19 -3.83 12.17
CA ALA A 368 5.28 -4.78 12.28
C ALA A 368 6.51 -4.12 12.92
N THR A 369 7.42 -4.94 13.44
CA THR A 369 8.68 -4.49 14.04
C THR A 369 9.57 -3.93 12.92
N LEU A 370 9.73 -2.61 12.86
CA LEU A 370 10.45 -1.93 11.77
C LEU A 370 11.32 -0.79 12.32
N PRO A 371 12.33 -0.33 11.56
CA PRO A 371 13.15 0.81 11.96
C PRO A 371 12.33 2.08 11.86
N ASN A 372 12.76 3.11 12.58
CA ASN A 372 12.09 4.41 12.66
C ASN A 372 10.70 4.38 13.31
N TYR A 373 10.38 3.37 14.13
CA TYR A 373 9.16 3.35 14.93
C TYR A 373 9.00 4.61 15.82
N ILE A 374 10.11 5.25 16.21
CA ILE A 374 10.12 6.53 16.93
C ILE A 374 9.60 7.67 16.05
N ASP A 375 9.96 7.69 14.76
CA ASP A 375 9.49 8.73 13.84
C ASP A 375 8.01 8.52 13.52
N VAL A 376 7.57 7.27 13.37
CA VAL A 376 6.14 6.92 13.25
C VAL A 376 5.38 7.35 14.51
N ALA A 377 5.93 7.11 15.71
CA ALA A 377 5.33 7.57 16.96
C ALA A 377 5.21 9.10 17.02
N ARG A 378 6.23 9.86 16.57
CA ARG A 378 6.18 11.33 16.47
C ARG A 378 5.12 11.80 15.48
N PHE A 379 5.01 11.15 14.33
CA PHE A 379 4.00 11.42 13.32
C PHE A 379 2.58 11.20 13.87
N LEU A 380 2.35 10.10 14.59
CA LEU A 380 1.06 9.83 15.25
C LEU A 380 0.83 10.64 16.54
N ARG A 381 1.74 11.57 16.90
CA ARG A 381 1.73 12.35 18.16
C ARG A 381 1.65 11.49 19.43
N VAL A 382 2.24 10.30 19.38
CA VAL A 382 2.30 9.35 20.50
C VAL A 382 3.40 9.77 21.47
N ASN A 383 3.07 9.83 22.76
CA ASN A 383 4.07 10.04 23.81
C ASN A 383 4.99 8.80 23.92
N PRO A 384 6.32 8.93 23.68
CA PRO A 384 7.24 7.80 23.69
C PRO A 384 7.31 7.05 25.04
N TYR A 385 7.01 7.71 26.16
CA TYR A 385 7.11 7.12 27.50
C TYR A 385 5.84 6.40 27.95
N LYS A 386 4.68 6.69 27.35
CA LYS A 386 3.38 6.16 27.78
C LYS A 386 2.66 5.34 26.71
N GLY A 387 2.77 5.74 25.45
CA GLY A 387 1.96 5.20 24.36
C GLY A 387 2.74 4.47 23.27
N MET A 388 4.08 4.50 23.32
CA MET A 388 4.93 3.79 22.37
C MET A 388 5.34 2.43 22.94
N PHE A 389 5.03 1.37 22.21
CA PHE A 389 5.40 0.01 22.57
C PHE A 389 6.20 -0.60 21.42
N TYR A 390 7.41 -1.07 21.72
CA TYR A 390 8.27 -1.76 20.77
C TYR A 390 8.54 -3.16 21.29
N PHE A 391 8.21 -4.16 20.49
CA PHE A 391 8.40 -5.56 20.80
C PHE A 391 9.28 -6.15 19.71
N ASP A 392 10.44 -6.72 20.07
CA ASP A 392 11.27 -7.40 19.07
C ASP A 392 10.79 -8.84 18.80
N GLY A 393 11.53 -9.57 17.95
CA GLY A 393 11.17 -10.95 17.57
C GLY A 393 11.03 -11.94 18.74
N ARG A 394 11.52 -11.62 19.95
CA ARG A 394 11.38 -12.48 21.14
C ARG A 394 9.94 -12.55 21.66
N PHE A 395 9.13 -11.54 21.37
CA PHE A 395 7.72 -11.47 21.79
C PHE A 395 6.78 -12.23 20.85
N ARG A 396 7.30 -12.83 19.77
CA ARG A 396 6.51 -13.64 18.86
C ARG A 396 5.92 -14.85 19.62
N PRO A 397 4.59 -15.10 19.56
CA PRO A 397 3.96 -16.20 20.29
C PRO A 397 4.62 -17.55 20.00
N VAL A 398 4.81 -17.82 18.70
CA VAL A 398 5.51 -19.00 18.17
C VAL A 398 6.85 -18.52 17.60
N PRO A 399 8.01 -18.92 18.18
CA PRO A 399 9.32 -18.56 17.66
C PRO A 399 9.49 -18.98 16.20
N LEU A 400 10.10 -18.10 15.39
CA LEU A 400 10.36 -18.36 13.98
C LEU A 400 11.82 -18.73 13.76
N THR A 401 12.04 -19.92 13.24
CA THR A 401 13.30 -20.36 12.67
C THR A 401 13.38 -19.89 11.22
N GLN A 402 14.50 -19.29 10.80
CA GLN A 402 14.67 -18.83 9.42
C GLN A 402 15.79 -19.58 8.71
N LYS A 403 15.56 -20.00 7.47
CA LYS A 403 16.55 -20.68 6.62
C LYS A 403 16.65 -20.01 5.26
N PHE A 404 17.85 -19.66 4.85
CA PHE A 404 18.14 -19.02 3.57
C PHE A 404 18.89 -20.00 2.70
N ILE A 405 18.43 -20.22 1.47
CA ILE A 405 19.01 -21.19 0.55
C ILE A 405 19.37 -20.47 -0.74
N GLY A 406 20.67 -20.43 -1.05
CA GLY A 406 21.21 -19.82 -2.26
C GLY A 406 21.56 -20.88 -3.30
N THR A 407 20.81 -20.94 -4.39
CA THR A 407 21.15 -21.81 -5.52
C THR A 407 22.27 -21.20 -6.35
N ARG A 408 23.15 -22.04 -6.91
CA ARG A 408 24.18 -21.59 -7.85
C ARG A 408 23.52 -21.15 -9.16
N LYS A 409 23.99 -20.05 -9.77
CA LYS A 409 23.63 -19.67 -11.14
C LYS A 409 24.20 -20.70 -12.12
N ALA A 410 23.35 -21.56 -12.69
CA ALA A 410 23.53 -22.19 -13.99
C ALA A 410 23.47 -21.13 -15.10
N GLY A 411 24.16 -21.37 -16.22
CA GLY A 411 24.28 -20.40 -17.32
C GLY A 411 22.95 -19.98 -17.95
N ASN A 412 21.92 -20.84 -17.93
CA ASN A 412 20.59 -20.55 -18.46
C ASN A 412 19.54 -20.32 -17.37
N PHE A 413 18.64 -19.35 -17.59
CA PHE A 413 17.54 -19.01 -16.67
C PHE A 413 16.58 -20.18 -16.38
N ARG A 414 16.30 -21.04 -17.38
CA ARG A 414 15.43 -22.22 -17.20
C ARG A 414 16.03 -23.26 -16.25
N ASP A 415 17.34 -23.48 -16.35
CA ASP A 415 18.04 -24.46 -15.51
C ASP A 415 18.07 -24.00 -14.05
N ASN A 416 18.22 -22.69 -13.82
CA ASN A 416 18.13 -22.10 -12.48
C ASN A 416 16.76 -22.33 -11.83
N ASN A 417 15.68 -22.13 -12.59
CA ASN A 417 14.33 -22.37 -12.10
C ASN A 417 14.11 -23.84 -11.72
N THR A 418 14.57 -24.78 -12.56
CA THR A 418 14.46 -26.22 -12.27
C THR A 418 15.26 -26.60 -11.02
N ILE A 419 16.46 -26.04 -10.83
CA ILE A 419 17.26 -26.27 -9.62
C ILE A 419 16.52 -25.74 -8.38
N MET A 420 15.95 -24.52 -8.44
CA MET A 420 15.15 -23.96 -7.35
C MET A 420 13.92 -24.80 -7.04
N ASP A 421 13.23 -25.34 -8.06
CA ASP A 421 12.06 -26.21 -7.88
C ASP A 421 12.44 -27.50 -7.16
N ASN A 422 13.56 -28.09 -7.57
CA ASN A 422 14.09 -29.30 -6.96
C ASN A 422 14.49 -29.08 -5.49
N VAL A 423 15.17 -27.99 -5.19
CA VAL A 423 15.54 -27.61 -3.82
C VAL A 423 14.30 -27.32 -2.99
N CYS A 424 13.31 -26.62 -3.56
CA CYS A 424 12.04 -26.37 -2.90
C CYS A 424 11.30 -27.66 -2.55
N TYR A 425 11.31 -28.64 -3.45
CA TYR A 425 10.70 -29.94 -3.21
C TYR A 425 11.36 -30.68 -2.04
N ASP A 426 12.70 -30.74 -2.04
CA ASP A 426 13.45 -31.47 -1.02
C ASP A 426 13.18 -30.90 0.39
N GLU A 427 13.12 -29.57 0.52
CA GLU A 427 12.79 -28.89 1.78
C GLU A 427 11.34 -29.14 2.22
N VAL A 428 10.37 -29.06 1.31
CA VAL A 428 8.94 -29.23 1.63
C VAL A 428 8.64 -30.67 2.06
N VAL A 429 9.24 -31.67 1.39
CA VAL A 429 9.07 -33.09 1.72
C VAL A 429 9.46 -33.39 3.16
N ASP A 430 10.52 -32.77 3.67
CA ASP A 430 10.99 -33.01 5.03
C ASP A 430 9.97 -32.58 6.10
N PHE A 431 9.20 -31.50 5.85
CA PHE A 431 8.08 -31.10 6.71
C PHE A 431 6.86 -31.99 6.54
N VAL A 432 6.51 -32.36 5.30
CA VAL A 432 5.36 -33.22 5.01
C VAL A 432 5.54 -34.61 5.61
N LYS A 433 6.75 -35.18 5.59
CA LYS A 433 7.09 -36.45 6.27
C LYS A 433 6.81 -36.42 7.77
N ARG A 434 6.92 -35.25 8.40
CA ARG A 434 6.60 -35.03 9.83
C ARG A 434 5.11 -34.77 10.06
N GLY A 435 4.30 -34.77 9.01
CA GLY A 435 2.85 -34.52 9.07
C GLY A 435 2.47 -33.05 9.12
N HIS A 436 3.38 -32.12 8.79
CA HIS A 436 3.12 -30.69 8.83
C HIS A 436 2.62 -30.15 7.48
N GLN A 437 1.73 -29.15 7.53
CA GLN A 437 1.26 -28.43 6.35
C GLN A 437 2.20 -27.28 5.99
N VAL A 438 2.39 -27.03 4.70
CA VAL A 438 3.37 -26.05 4.18
C VAL A 438 2.72 -25.08 3.20
N LEU A 439 3.04 -23.79 3.33
CA LEU A 439 2.72 -22.78 2.31
C LEU A 439 3.94 -22.52 1.43
N VAL A 440 3.77 -22.57 0.11
CA VAL A 440 4.84 -22.29 -0.84
C VAL A 440 4.47 -21.06 -1.67
N PHE A 441 5.21 -19.98 -1.48
CA PHE A 441 5.00 -18.70 -2.14
C PHE A 441 5.80 -18.59 -3.44
N VAL A 442 5.12 -18.18 -4.51
CA VAL A 442 5.68 -17.91 -5.84
C VAL A 442 5.21 -16.55 -6.36
N HIS A 443 5.92 -16.00 -7.35
CA HIS A 443 5.68 -14.62 -7.82
C HIS A 443 4.68 -14.48 -8.96
N THR A 444 4.25 -15.60 -9.56
CA THR A 444 3.33 -15.56 -10.71
C THR A 444 2.15 -16.52 -10.53
N ARG A 445 0.98 -16.12 -11.06
CA ARG A 445 -0.25 -16.93 -11.04
C ARG A 445 -0.05 -18.26 -11.77
N ASN A 446 0.57 -18.24 -12.95
CA ASN A 446 0.88 -19.47 -13.67
C ASN A 446 2.00 -20.29 -12.97
N GLY A 447 2.85 -19.62 -12.20
CA GLY A 447 3.88 -20.27 -11.38
C GLY A 447 3.31 -21.18 -10.30
N THR A 448 2.14 -20.89 -9.72
CA THR A 448 1.54 -21.75 -8.69
C THR A 448 1.17 -23.12 -9.26
N ALA A 449 0.52 -23.14 -10.43
CA ALA A 449 0.14 -24.37 -11.09
C ALA A 449 1.36 -25.13 -11.63
N LYS A 450 2.30 -24.45 -12.29
CA LYS A 450 3.54 -25.05 -12.82
C LYS A 450 4.38 -25.69 -11.72
N LEU A 451 4.52 -25.03 -10.57
CA LEU A 451 5.28 -25.60 -9.45
C LEU A 451 4.58 -26.82 -8.87
N GLY A 452 3.26 -26.79 -8.74
CA GLY A 452 2.47 -27.96 -8.33
C GLY A 452 2.60 -29.15 -9.29
N GLU A 453 2.61 -28.90 -10.60
CA GLU A 453 2.87 -29.92 -11.63
C GLU A 453 4.30 -30.47 -11.54
N ALA A 454 5.30 -29.61 -11.34
CA ALA A 454 6.69 -30.02 -11.14
C ALA A 454 6.86 -30.89 -9.87
N PHE A 455 6.18 -30.54 -8.78
CA PHE A 455 6.13 -31.34 -7.56
C PHE A 455 5.48 -32.71 -7.81
N CYS A 456 4.38 -32.77 -8.56
CA CYS A 456 3.76 -34.03 -8.95
C CYS A 456 4.71 -34.90 -9.79
N ALA A 457 5.38 -34.31 -10.78
CA ALA A 457 6.31 -35.03 -11.65
C ALA A 457 7.49 -35.61 -10.85
N ARG A 458 8.09 -34.80 -9.96
CA ARG A 458 9.20 -35.23 -9.10
C ARG A 458 8.78 -36.28 -8.09
N ALA A 459 7.63 -36.12 -7.43
CA ALA A 459 7.09 -37.09 -6.50
C ALA A 459 6.73 -38.43 -7.17
N SER A 460 6.27 -38.41 -8.43
CA SER A 460 6.03 -39.61 -9.23
C SER A 460 7.35 -40.36 -9.52
N VAL A 461 8.40 -39.64 -9.93
CA VAL A 461 9.73 -40.22 -10.19
C VAL A 461 10.35 -40.83 -8.94
N LEU A 462 10.16 -40.19 -7.77
CA LEU A 462 10.71 -40.66 -6.50
C LEU A 462 9.81 -41.65 -5.75
N GLY A 463 8.61 -41.96 -6.26
CA GLY A 463 7.64 -42.83 -5.58
C GLY A 463 7.12 -42.27 -4.25
N GLN A 464 7.03 -40.95 -4.11
CA GLN A 464 6.71 -40.23 -2.87
C GLN A 464 5.30 -39.60 -2.86
N MET A 465 4.44 -39.97 -3.81
CA MET A 465 3.10 -39.38 -3.96
C MET A 465 2.21 -39.58 -2.72
N ASP A 466 2.29 -40.76 -2.08
CA ASP A 466 1.43 -41.11 -0.95
C ASP A 466 1.73 -40.29 0.32
N LEU A 467 2.90 -39.64 0.39
CA LEU A 467 3.26 -38.77 1.51
C LEU A 467 2.39 -37.51 1.58
N PHE A 468 1.93 -37.01 0.43
CA PHE A 468 1.20 -35.75 0.33
C PHE A 468 -0.29 -35.90 0.48
N THR A 469 -0.82 -37.10 0.23
CA THR A 469 -2.25 -37.39 0.34
C THR A 469 -2.71 -37.38 1.80
N PRO A 470 -3.83 -36.71 2.13
CA PRO A 470 -4.37 -36.70 3.49
C PRO A 470 -4.74 -38.11 3.95
N LYS A 471 -4.46 -38.41 5.22
CA LYS A 471 -4.83 -39.69 5.84
C LYS A 471 -6.35 -39.91 5.90
N ASP A 472 -7.13 -38.83 5.88
CA ASP A 472 -8.59 -38.83 5.97
C ASP A 472 -9.32 -38.85 4.60
N ARG A 473 -8.71 -39.43 3.57
CA ARG A 473 -9.25 -39.43 2.19
C ARG A 473 -10.67 -40.01 2.09
N ASP A 474 -10.99 -41.01 2.92
CA ASP A 474 -12.29 -41.68 2.92
C ASP A 474 -13.33 -40.97 3.82
N SER A 475 -12.96 -39.87 4.47
CA SER A 475 -13.87 -39.09 5.30
C SER A 475 -14.99 -38.47 4.45
N SER A 476 -16.22 -38.49 4.98
CA SER A 476 -17.37 -37.83 4.35
C SER A 476 -17.10 -36.35 4.04
N LYS A 477 -16.30 -35.67 4.86
CA LYS A 477 -15.90 -34.27 4.66
C LYS A 477 -15.00 -34.09 3.44
N TYR A 478 -14.02 -34.97 3.27
CA TYR A 478 -13.12 -34.93 2.10
C TYR A 478 -13.88 -35.19 0.80
N VAL A 479 -14.79 -36.17 0.78
CA VAL A 479 -15.62 -36.46 -0.39
C VAL A 479 -16.54 -35.29 -0.75
N GLN A 480 -17.05 -34.55 0.24
CA GLN A 480 -17.82 -33.32 0.00
C GLN A 480 -16.95 -32.20 -0.58
N ALA A 481 -15.73 -32.02 -0.06
CA ALA A 481 -14.77 -31.06 -0.58
C ALA A 481 -14.37 -31.38 -2.04
N ASP A 482 -14.08 -32.64 -2.35
CA ASP A 482 -13.74 -33.10 -3.70
C ASP A 482 -14.88 -32.85 -4.70
N LYS A 483 -16.13 -33.12 -4.29
CA LYS A 483 -17.32 -32.78 -5.09
C LYS A 483 -17.46 -31.27 -5.31
N ALA A 484 -17.20 -30.45 -4.28
CA ALA A 484 -17.24 -29.00 -4.41
C ALA A 484 -16.16 -28.48 -5.37
N ILE A 485 -14.98 -29.09 -5.37
CA ILE A 485 -13.88 -28.76 -6.30
C ILE A 485 -14.22 -29.14 -7.74
N GLY A 486 -14.99 -30.21 -7.95
CA GLY A 486 -15.52 -30.56 -9.26
C GLY A 486 -16.41 -29.48 -9.89
N LEU A 487 -16.97 -28.57 -9.08
CA LEU A 487 -17.81 -27.45 -9.52
C LEU A 487 -17.04 -26.14 -9.76
N CYS A 488 -15.74 -26.09 -9.45
CA CYS A 488 -14.91 -24.91 -9.63
C CYS A 488 -14.77 -24.53 -11.12
N ARG A 489 -14.67 -23.23 -11.41
CA ARG A 489 -14.45 -22.74 -12.79
C ARG A 489 -13.09 -23.15 -13.34
N ASN A 490 -12.06 -23.11 -12.50
CA ASN A 490 -10.68 -23.46 -12.86
C ASN A 490 -10.35 -24.94 -12.56
N ARG A 491 -11.32 -25.85 -12.78
CA ARG A 491 -11.17 -27.27 -12.44
C ARG A 491 -9.97 -27.95 -13.11
N SER A 492 -9.57 -27.50 -14.29
CA SER A 492 -8.47 -28.10 -15.06
C SER A 492 -7.12 -28.03 -14.33
N GLN A 493 -6.92 -27.00 -13.51
CA GLN A 493 -5.69 -26.83 -12.73
C GLN A 493 -5.86 -27.31 -11.28
N ILE A 494 -7.02 -27.06 -10.66
CA ILE A 494 -7.23 -27.33 -9.23
C ILE A 494 -7.46 -28.83 -8.97
N SER A 495 -8.35 -29.48 -9.74
CA SER A 495 -8.76 -30.87 -9.51
C SER A 495 -7.59 -31.87 -9.54
N PRO A 496 -6.68 -31.87 -10.54
CA PRO A 496 -5.58 -32.85 -10.58
C PRO A 496 -4.56 -32.66 -9.45
N LEU A 497 -4.42 -31.44 -8.93
CA LEU A 497 -3.55 -31.13 -7.79
C LEU A 497 -4.22 -31.55 -6.47
N PHE A 498 -5.51 -31.27 -6.30
CA PHE A 498 -6.24 -31.58 -5.07
C PHE A 498 -6.26 -33.07 -4.76
N SER A 499 -6.50 -33.93 -5.76
CA SER A 499 -6.51 -35.39 -5.57
C SER A 499 -5.16 -35.95 -5.10
N ARG A 500 -4.09 -35.17 -5.21
CA ARG A 500 -2.71 -35.51 -4.80
C ARG A 500 -2.30 -34.80 -3.51
N GLY A 501 -3.21 -34.09 -2.85
CA GLY A 501 -2.95 -33.34 -1.61
C GLY A 501 -2.38 -31.94 -1.82
N PHE A 502 -2.36 -31.43 -3.06
CA PHE A 502 -1.85 -30.10 -3.41
C PHE A 502 -2.97 -29.10 -3.70
N GLY A 503 -2.75 -27.83 -3.35
CA GLY A 503 -3.69 -26.74 -3.66
C GLY A 503 -3.01 -25.56 -4.35
N ILE A 504 -3.79 -24.73 -5.04
CA ILE A 504 -3.33 -23.44 -5.58
C ILE A 504 -4.16 -22.29 -5.04
N HIS A 505 -3.54 -21.14 -4.79
CA HIS A 505 -4.22 -19.91 -4.36
C HIS A 505 -3.58 -18.66 -4.94
N HIS A 506 -4.32 -17.92 -5.77
CA HIS A 506 -3.87 -16.64 -6.31
C HIS A 506 -5.06 -15.74 -6.65
N ALA A 507 -4.82 -14.44 -6.82
CA ALA A 507 -5.86 -13.46 -7.14
C ALA A 507 -6.61 -13.70 -8.47
N GLY A 508 -6.07 -14.54 -9.35
CA GLY A 508 -6.73 -14.97 -10.59
C GLY A 508 -7.83 -16.02 -10.39
N LEU A 509 -7.92 -16.65 -9.22
CA LEU A 509 -9.05 -17.51 -8.86
C LEU A 509 -10.24 -16.66 -8.41
N CYS A 510 -11.45 -17.10 -8.75
CA CYS A 510 -12.64 -16.43 -8.27
C CYS A 510 -12.73 -16.50 -6.72
N ARG A 511 -13.46 -15.56 -6.10
CA ARG A 511 -13.54 -15.48 -4.63
C ARG A 511 -14.06 -16.79 -4.00
N GLN A 512 -15.04 -17.43 -4.64
CA GLN A 512 -15.62 -18.69 -4.17
C GLN A 512 -14.58 -19.83 -4.15
N ASP A 513 -13.79 -19.96 -5.21
CA ASP A 513 -12.73 -20.98 -5.30
C ASP A 513 -11.62 -20.72 -4.26
N ARG A 514 -11.24 -19.44 -4.02
CA ARG A 514 -10.24 -19.09 -2.99
C ARG A 514 -10.70 -19.48 -1.59
N MET A 515 -11.92 -19.12 -1.21
CA MET A 515 -12.50 -19.50 0.09
C MET A 515 -12.60 -21.01 0.26
N LEU A 516 -12.86 -21.75 -0.83
CA LEU A 516 -12.87 -23.22 -0.81
C LEU A 516 -11.47 -23.78 -0.53
N MET A 517 -10.43 -23.29 -1.22
CA MET A 517 -9.04 -23.74 -1.00
C MET A 517 -8.54 -23.39 0.42
N GLU A 518 -8.87 -22.20 0.92
CA GLU A 518 -8.56 -21.77 2.29
C GLU A 518 -9.19 -22.71 3.32
N ARG A 519 -10.46 -23.05 3.14
CA ARG A 519 -11.18 -23.99 4.01
C ARG A 519 -10.55 -25.39 3.95
N CYS A 520 -10.30 -25.91 2.75
CA CYS A 520 -9.68 -27.23 2.59
C CYS A 520 -8.29 -27.29 3.22
N PHE A 521 -7.51 -26.21 3.17
CA PHE A 521 -6.22 -26.14 3.85
C PHE A 521 -6.38 -26.08 5.38
N ALA A 522 -7.30 -25.25 5.89
CA ALA A 522 -7.58 -25.14 7.32
C ALA A 522 -8.08 -26.47 7.94
N GLU A 523 -8.84 -27.25 7.18
CA GLU A 523 -9.37 -28.57 7.57
C GLU A 523 -8.35 -29.72 7.42
N GLY A 524 -7.15 -29.46 6.89
CA GLY A 524 -6.11 -30.48 6.74
C GLY A 524 -6.22 -31.34 5.47
N HIS A 525 -7.12 -31.00 4.54
CA HIS A 525 -7.31 -31.72 3.28
C HIS A 525 -6.21 -31.42 2.24
N ILE A 526 -5.41 -30.39 2.45
CA ILE A 526 -4.30 -29.99 1.57
C ILE A 526 -3.02 -29.97 2.40
N SER A 527 -2.00 -30.72 2.01
CA SER A 527 -0.69 -30.74 2.71
C SER A 527 0.20 -29.57 2.28
N VAL A 528 0.21 -29.25 0.98
CA VAL A 528 1.00 -28.14 0.42
C VAL A 528 0.11 -27.23 -0.42
N LEU A 529 0.09 -25.94 -0.07
CA LEU A 529 -0.65 -24.91 -0.80
C LEU A 529 0.32 -23.96 -1.50
N PHE A 530 0.28 -23.96 -2.84
CA PHE A 530 1.06 -23.05 -3.68
C PHE A 530 0.31 -21.73 -3.83
N CYS A 531 0.90 -20.63 -3.39
CA CYS A 531 0.23 -19.34 -3.35
C CYS A 531 1.08 -18.17 -3.82
N THR A 532 0.42 -17.07 -4.19
CA THR A 532 1.09 -15.78 -4.43
C THR A 532 1.12 -14.92 -3.17
N ALA A 533 2.00 -13.91 -3.11
CA ALA A 533 2.14 -13.00 -1.97
C ALA A 533 0.81 -12.38 -1.49
N THR A 534 -0.18 -12.25 -2.38
CA THR A 534 -1.55 -11.81 -2.05
C THR A 534 -2.22 -12.58 -0.91
N LEU A 535 -1.87 -13.86 -0.70
CA LEU A 535 -2.42 -14.65 0.40
C LEU A 535 -1.90 -14.14 1.76
N ALA A 536 -0.62 -13.77 1.83
CA ALA A 536 0.01 -13.31 3.07
C ALA A 536 -0.66 -12.04 3.61
N TRP A 537 -1.10 -11.15 2.73
CA TRP A 537 -1.79 -9.91 3.10
C TRP A 537 -3.30 -10.08 3.30
N GLY A 538 -3.91 -11.07 2.63
CA GLY A 538 -5.37 -11.11 2.48
C GLY A 538 -6.12 -12.01 3.47
N VAL A 539 -5.48 -13.03 4.04
CA VAL A 539 -6.19 -14.06 4.83
C VAL A 539 -5.32 -14.54 5.98
N ASN A 540 -5.92 -14.71 7.15
CA ASN A 540 -5.26 -15.35 8.28
C ASN A 540 -5.23 -16.89 8.18
N LEU A 541 -4.38 -17.40 7.28
CA LEU A 541 -4.15 -18.83 7.09
C LEU A 541 -2.74 -19.22 7.56
N PRO A 542 -2.55 -19.64 8.82
CA PRO A 542 -1.23 -20.01 9.33
C PRO A 542 -0.85 -21.44 8.92
N ALA A 543 0.46 -21.70 8.78
CA ALA A 543 1.03 -23.01 8.47
C ALA A 543 2.33 -23.24 9.25
N HIS A 544 2.75 -24.49 9.39
CA HIS A 544 3.96 -24.81 10.14
C HIS A 544 5.22 -24.25 9.51
N ALA A 545 5.36 -24.49 8.22
CA ALA A 545 6.46 -24.00 7.41
C ALA A 545 5.93 -23.15 6.26
N VAL A 546 6.69 -22.10 5.96
CA VAL A 546 6.44 -21.21 4.84
C VAL A 546 7.71 -21.12 4.01
N VAL A 547 7.60 -21.35 2.71
CA VAL A 547 8.73 -21.37 1.76
C VAL A 547 8.50 -20.32 0.68
N ILE A 548 9.45 -19.41 0.50
CA ILE A 548 9.46 -18.43 -0.61
C ILE A 548 10.35 -19.00 -1.71
N ARG A 549 9.75 -19.42 -2.83
CA ARG A 549 10.45 -19.97 -3.98
C ARG A 549 10.80 -18.85 -4.96
N GLY A 550 12.08 -18.53 -5.04
CA GLY A 550 12.63 -17.44 -5.85
C GLY A 550 12.36 -16.09 -5.20
N THR A 551 13.10 -15.06 -5.59
CA THR A 551 12.91 -13.70 -5.05
C THR A 551 12.84 -12.63 -6.15
N ASP A 552 12.80 -13.06 -7.40
CA ASP A 552 12.69 -12.19 -8.57
C ASP A 552 11.21 -11.92 -8.87
N VAL A 553 10.79 -10.68 -8.67
CA VAL A 553 9.44 -10.20 -8.99
C VAL A 553 9.54 -9.35 -10.24
N PHE A 554 8.65 -9.56 -11.20
CA PHE A 554 8.61 -8.70 -12.38
C PHE A 554 7.85 -7.42 -12.04
N ASP A 555 8.56 -6.29 -11.92
CA ASP A 555 7.94 -4.98 -11.77
C ASP A 555 7.39 -4.55 -13.13
N ALA A 556 6.07 -4.59 -13.24
CA ALA A 556 5.40 -4.19 -14.46
C ALA A 556 5.67 -2.70 -14.74
N GLU A 557 5.64 -1.81 -13.77
CA GLU A 557 5.75 -0.37 -14.04
C GLU A 557 7.12 0.01 -14.58
N LYS A 558 8.17 -0.59 -14.03
CA LYS A 558 9.56 -0.35 -14.46
C LYS A 558 10.00 -1.23 -15.63
N GLY A 559 9.25 -2.29 -15.93
CA GLY A 559 9.59 -3.26 -16.98
C GLY A 559 10.84 -4.09 -16.67
N VAL A 560 11.25 -4.13 -15.39
CA VAL A 560 12.50 -4.78 -14.93
C VAL A 560 12.16 -5.78 -13.82
N PHE A 561 12.93 -6.86 -13.73
CA PHE A 561 12.85 -7.75 -12.57
C PHE A 561 13.46 -7.06 -11.35
N SER A 562 12.61 -6.81 -10.36
CA SER A 562 12.98 -6.28 -9.06
C SER A 562 13.06 -7.41 -8.02
N ASP A 563 13.66 -7.10 -6.89
CA ASP A 563 13.74 -8.01 -5.76
C ASP A 563 12.46 -7.93 -4.92
N LEU A 564 12.01 -9.07 -4.39
CA LEU A 564 10.90 -9.15 -3.45
C LEU A 564 11.18 -8.23 -2.25
N GLY A 565 10.21 -7.39 -1.88
CA GLY A 565 10.32 -6.43 -0.79
C GLY A 565 10.40 -7.09 0.60
N VAL A 566 11.02 -6.40 1.57
CA VAL A 566 11.16 -6.90 2.95
C VAL A 566 9.81 -7.09 3.62
N LEU A 567 8.88 -6.16 3.38
CA LEU A 567 7.54 -6.21 3.95
C LEU A 567 6.80 -7.47 3.48
N ASP A 568 6.85 -7.81 2.19
CA ASP A 568 6.26 -9.05 1.68
C ASP A 568 6.85 -10.27 2.35
N VAL A 569 8.19 -10.33 2.48
CA VAL A 569 8.87 -11.43 3.18
C VAL A 569 8.41 -11.53 4.63
N GLN A 570 8.35 -10.41 5.36
CA GLN A 570 7.91 -10.38 6.76
C GLN A 570 6.45 -10.82 6.91
N GLN A 571 5.55 -10.41 6.02
CA GLN A 571 4.15 -10.85 6.04
C GLN A 571 4.02 -12.33 5.75
N ILE A 572 4.74 -12.82 4.75
CA ILE A 572 4.78 -14.25 4.40
C ILE A 572 5.29 -15.05 5.61
N PHE A 573 6.39 -14.61 6.22
CA PHE A 573 6.96 -15.23 7.42
C PHE A 573 6.04 -15.10 8.64
N GLY A 574 5.18 -14.09 8.70
CA GLY A 574 4.13 -13.95 9.72
C GLY A 574 3.12 -15.09 9.71
N ARG A 575 2.97 -15.81 8.58
CA ARG A 575 2.09 -16.98 8.46
C ARG A 575 2.72 -18.29 8.96
N ALA A 576 4.02 -18.29 9.28
CA ALA A 576 4.72 -19.46 9.79
C ALA A 576 4.50 -19.65 11.31
N GLY A 577 4.16 -20.87 11.72
CA GLY A 577 3.88 -21.23 13.11
C GLY A 577 2.44 -20.93 13.51
N ARG A 578 1.68 -21.98 13.83
CA ARG A 578 0.29 -21.90 14.30
C ARG A 578 0.21 -21.67 15.80
N PRO A 579 -0.32 -20.54 16.28
CA PRO A 579 -0.62 -20.37 17.71
C PRO A 579 -1.53 -21.50 18.18
N GLN A 580 -1.22 -22.12 19.32
CA GLN A 580 -1.94 -23.25 19.95
C GLN A 580 -1.66 -24.65 19.39
N PHE A 581 -1.20 -24.79 18.15
CA PHE A 581 -0.94 -26.11 17.55
C PHE A 581 0.54 -26.47 17.50
N GLU A 582 1.42 -25.48 17.47
CA GLU A 582 2.84 -25.67 17.19
C GLU A 582 3.73 -24.85 18.14
N ASN A 583 4.91 -25.42 18.46
CA ASN A 583 5.89 -24.80 19.35
C ASN A 583 6.94 -23.96 18.60
N GLU A 584 7.11 -24.21 17.31
CA GLU A 584 8.05 -23.51 16.43
C GLU A 584 7.43 -23.34 15.03
N GLY A 585 7.79 -22.26 14.35
CA GLY A 585 7.48 -22.02 12.94
C GLY A 585 8.75 -21.94 12.12
N HIS A 586 8.67 -22.32 10.84
CA HIS A 586 9.82 -22.31 9.92
C HIS A 586 9.57 -21.40 8.72
N GLY A 587 10.44 -20.43 8.50
CA GLY A 587 10.43 -19.54 7.34
C GLY A 587 11.64 -19.80 6.44
N ILE A 588 11.44 -20.18 5.19
CA ILE A 588 12.50 -20.56 4.26
C ILE A 588 12.48 -19.63 3.06
N ILE A 589 13.63 -19.08 2.67
CA ILE A 589 13.80 -18.31 1.43
C ILE A 589 14.74 -19.05 0.51
N ILE A 590 14.30 -19.33 -0.71
CA ILE A 590 15.11 -19.91 -1.78
C ILE A 590 15.39 -18.80 -2.79
N THR A 591 16.65 -18.40 -2.90
CA THR A 591 17.10 -17.32 -3.79
C THR A 591 18.40 -17.73 -4.51
N THR A 592 18.93 -16.83 -5.34
CA THR A 592 20.26 -16.99 -5.91
C THR A 592 21.33 -16.66 -4.87
N ARG A 593 22.49 -17.31 -4.96
CA ARG A 593 23.59 -17.10 -4.01
C ARG A 593 23.95 -15.63 -3.79
N ASP A 594 23.98 -14.84 -4.87
CA ASP A 594 24.34 -13.42 -4.86
C ASP A 594 23.38 -12.55 -4.02
N LYS A 595 22.17 -13.04 -3.75
CA LYS A 595 21.12 -12.29 -3.03
C LYS A 595 20.95 -12.72 -1.58
N ILE A 596 21.61 -13.79 -1.12
CA ILE A 596 21.49 -14.24 0.28
C ILE A 596 21.89 -13.12 1.24
N ASP A 597 23.08 -12.53 1.05
CA ASP A 597 23.61 -11.50 1.94
C ASP A 597 22.69 -10.28 1.98
N LYS A 598 22.09 -9.94 0.83
CA LYS A 598 21.09 -8.88 0.73
C LYS A 598 19.87 -9.18 1.59
N TYR A 599 19.27 -10.36 1.48
CA TYR A 599 18.07 -10.73 2.27
C TYR A 599 18.36 -10.92 3.76
N LEU A 600 19.53 -11.46 4.11
CA LEU A 600 19.99 -11.53 5.50
C LEU A 600 20.14 -10.13 6.08
N THR A 601 20.84 -9.23 5.37
CA THR A 601 21.01 -7.84 5.79
C THR A 601 19.67 -7.16 5.91
N MET A 602 18.75 -7.32 4.94
CA MET A 602 17.42 -6.69 4.97
C MET A 602 16.50 -7.19 6.09
N LEU A 603 16.66 -8.43 6.56
CA LEU A 603 15.86 -8.97 7.67
C LEU A 603 16.48 -8.67 9.04
N VAL A 604 17.80 -8.55 9.12
CA VAL A 604 18.55 -8.17 10.33
C VAL A 604 18.52 -6.65 10.53
N HIS A 605 19.00 -5.93 9.52
CA HIS A 605 18.90 -4.49 9.37
C HIS A 605 17.64 -4.19 8.57
N GLN A 606 16.50 -4.21 9.26
CA GLN A 606 15.22 -3.85 8.65
C GLN A 606 15.36 -2.50 7.89
N ASN A 607 14.75 -2.36 6.71
CA ASN A 607 14.84 -1.11 5.94
C ASN A 607 14.02 0.00 6.60
N PRO A 608 14.54 1.24 6.70
CA PRO A 608 13.80 2.35 7.27
C PRO A 608 12.54 2.66 6.46
N ILE A 609 11.43 2.96 7.14
CA ILE A 609 10.19 3.39 6.51
C ILE A 609 10.38 4.84 6.04
N GLU A 610 10.34 5.03 4.72
CA GLU A 610 10.34 6.36 4.06
C GLU A 610 8.97 6.68 3.48
N SER A 611 8.68 7.98 3.32
CA SER A 611 7.41 8.48 2.78
C SER A 611 7.45 8.62 1.25
N ASN A 612 6.34 8.28 0.59
CA ASN A 612 6.10 8.51 -0.85
C ASN A 612 5.17 9.72 -1.12
N PHE A 613 5.00 10.63 -0.16
CA PHE A 613 3.97 11.68 -0.20
C PHE A 613 4.09 12.65 -1.39
N TYR A 614 5.30 12.98 -1.82
CA TYR A 614 5.54 13.91 -2.94
C TYR A 614 4.80 13.51 -4.22
N ALA A 615 4.67 12.21 -4.49
CA ALA A 615 3.98 11.70 -5.68
C ALA A 615 2.48 12.06 -5.70
N ARG A 616 1.87 12.37 -4.55
CA ARG A 616 0.44 12.68 -4.39
C ARG A 616 0.17 14.07 -3.83
N LEU A 617 1.18 14.93 -3.80
CA LEU A 617 1.08 16.27 -3.21
C LEU A 617 -0.02 17.11 -3.85
N HIS A 618 -0.10 17.16 -5.19
CA HIS A 618 -1.10 17.96 -5.91
C HIS A 618 -2.54 17.54 -5.59
N ASP A 619 -2.81 16.23 -5.64
CA ASP A 619 -4.13 15.66 -5.34
C ASP A 619 -4.56 15.94 -3.89
N ASN A 620 -3.62 15.79 -2.94
CA ASN A 620 -3.89 15.97 -1.52
C ASN A 620 -4.01 17.46 -1.15
N LEU A 621 -3.16 18.33 -1.70
CA LEU A 621 -3.27 19.78 -1.50
C LEU A 621 -4.60 20.31 -2.05
N ASN A 622 -5.00 19.91 -3.26
CA ASN A 622 -6.30 20.27 -3.81
C ASN A 622 -7.46 19.81 -2.90
N ALA A 623 -7.34 18.63 -2.29
CA ALA A 623 -8.37 18.13 -1.38
C ALA A 623 -8.51 18.98 -0.12
N GLU A 624 -7.40 19.38 0.50
CA GLU A 624 -7.42 20.26 1.68
C GLU A 624 -7.91 21.68 1.34
N VAL A 625 -7.53 22.22 0.18
CA VAL A 625 -8.08 23.50 -0.31
C VAL A 625 -9.58 23.39 -0.60
N ALA A 626 -10.05 22.27 -1.15
CA ALA A 626 -11.48 22.02 -1.39
C ALA A 626 -12.30 21.86 -0.10
N LEU A 627 -11.69 21.31 0.95
CA LEU A 627 -12.27 21.23 2.29
C LEU A 627 -12.27 22.58 3.02
N GLY A 628 -11.46 23.54 2.58
CA GLY A 628 -11.26 24.82 3.24
C GLY A 628 -10.38 24.71 4.49
N THR A 629 -9.65 23.61 4.67
CA THR A 629 -8.65 23.47 5.75
C THR A 629 -7.39 24.25 5.43
N VAL A 630 -7.06 24.42 4.14
CA VAL A 630 -5.90 25.19 3.67
C VAL A 630 -6.39 26.31 2.76
N SER A 631 -6.13 27.56 3.17
CA SER A 631 -6.52 28.78 2.45
C SER A 631 -5.34 29.69 2.09
N THR A 632 -4.15 29.44 2.64
CA THR A 632 -2.91 30.18 2.33
C THR A 632 -1.73 29.24 2.19
N VAL A 633 -0.64 29.70 1.57
CA VAL A 633 0.62 28.94 1.49
C VAL A 633 1.14 28.59 2.88
N ASP A 634 1.09 29.52 3.83
CA ASP A 634 1.48 29.28 5.23
C ASP A 634 0.67 28.15 5.89
N GLU A 635 -0.66 28.15 5.73
CA GLU A 635 -1.51 27.05 6.22
C GLU A 635 -1.24 25.72 5.51
N GLY A 636 -0.77 25.78 4.26
CA GLY A 636 -0.32 24.62 3.49
C GLY A 636 1.00 24.06 4.03
N VAL A 637 1.95 24.93 4.42
CA VAL A 637 3.18 24.51 5.10
C VAL A 637 2.86 23.92 6.46
N GLU A 638 1.98 24.54 7.24
CA GLU A 638 1.53 24.02 8.52
C GLU A 638 0.89 22.63 8.36
N TRP A 639 0.03 22.45 7.35
CA TRP A 639 -0.53 21.14 7.01
C TRP A 639 0.53 20.06 6.77
N LEU A 640 1.59 20.40 6.01
CA LEU A 640 2.68 19.46 5.75
C LEU A 640 3.38 19.02 7.04
N THR A 641 3.43 19.84 8.10
CA THR A 641 4.07 19.46 9.37
C THR A 641 3.40 18.28 10.10
N TYR A 642 2.14 17.99 9.77
CA TYR A 642 1.41 16.83 10.30
C TYR A 642 1.66 15.55 9.50
N THR A 643 2.36 15.62 8.37
CA THR A 643 2.66 14.45 7.53
C THR A 643 3.86 13.66 8.03
N TYR A 644 3.96 12.39 7.63
CA TYR A 644 5.13 11.57 7.92
C TYR A 644 6.32 12.03 7.09
N MET A 645 6.08 12.49 5.85
CA MET A 645 7.06 13.13 4.97
C MET A 645 7.85 14.24 5.68
N TYR A 646 7.18 15.18 6.36
CA TYR A 646 7.87 16.26 7.09
C TYR A 646 8.84 15.73 8.15
N THR A 647 8.38 14.76 8.95
CA THR A 647 9.20 14.13 10.00
C THR A 647 10.45 13.46 9.41
N ARG A 648 10.30 12.83 8.25
CA ARG A 648 11.40 12.15 7.55
C ARG A 648 12.31 13.08 6.78
N ALA A 649 11.81 14.14 6.16
CA ALA A 649 12.60 15.14 5.46
C ALA A 649 13.61 15.84 6.38
N ILE A 650 13.22 16.11 7.63
CA ILE A 650 14.14 16.66 8.64
C ILE A 650 15.22 15.66 9.05
N LYS A 651 14.87 14.37 9.14
CA LYS A 651 15.80 13.31 9.59
C LYS A 651 16.72 12.79 8.51
N ASN A 652 16.26 12.78 7.26
CA ASN A 652 16.99 12.24 6.11
C ASN A 652 16.75 13.13 4.87
N PRO A 653 17.25 14.38 4.85
CA PRO A 653 16.98 15.34 3.78
C PRO A 653 17.38 14.86 2.39
N MET A 654 18.52 14.15 2.29
CA MET A 654 19.04 13.67 1.01
C MET A 654 18.05 12.73 0.30
N ALA A 655 17.31 11.91 1.04
CA ALA A 655 16.31 11.01 0.46
C ALA A 655 15.13 11.75 -0.20
N TYR A 656 14.90 13.01 0.20
CA TYR A 656 13.84 13.88 -0.33
C TYR A 656 14.39 14.95 -1.28
N GLY A 657 15.65 14.81 -1.74
CA GLY A 657 16.28 15.78 -2.66
C GLY A 657 16.67 17.09 -2.00
N ILE A 658 16.76 17.14 -0.67
CA ILE A 658 17.13 18.32 0.11
C ILE A 658 18.61 18.23 0.45
N ALA A 659 19.38 19.25 0.11
CA ALA A 659 20.80 19.31 0.42
C ALA A 659 21.02 19.62 1.91
N TYR A 660 22.10 19.07 2.51
CA TYR A 660 22.35 19.22 3.95
C TYR A 660 22.56 20.67 4.40
N ASN A 661 23.16 21.50 3.54
CA ASN A 661 23.33 22.94 3.79
C ASN A 661 21.99 23.67 3.95
N ALA A 662 20.91 23.18 3.34
CA ALA A 662 19.60 23.78 3.48
C ALA A 662 19.02 23.62 4.88
N ILE A 663 19.34 22.53 5.60
CA ILE A 663 18.93 22.34 7.00
C ILE A 663 19.68 23.31 7.92
N GLU A 664 20.94 23.63 7.63
CA GLU A 664 21.70 24.58 8.45
C GLU A 664 21.11 25.99 8.38
N SER A 665 20.61 26.39 7.20
CA SER A 665 19.92 27.68 7.01
C SER A 665 18.46 27.66 7.47
N ASP A 666 17.75 26.55 7.28
CA ASP A 666 16.32 26.38 7.56
C ASP A 666 16.07 25.06 8.31
N PRO A 667 16.25 25.04 9.65
CA PRO A 667 16.13 23.82 10.46
C PRO A 667 14.75 23.18 10.42
N HIS A 668 13.71 23.96 10.12
CA HIS A 668 12.33 23.52 10.05
C HIS A 668 11.84 23.30 8.61
N LEU A 669 12.69 23.54 7.61
CA LEU A 669 12.38 23.45 6.18
C LEU A 669 11.16 24.28 5.76
N ARG A 670 10.87 25.37 6.48
CA ARG A 670 9.68 26.20 6.23
C ARG A 670 9.74 26.86 4.85
N ASP A 671 10.90 27.40 4.46
CA ASP A 671 11.08 28.07 3.17
C ASP A 671 11.05 27.04 2.03
N HIS A 672 11.69 25.88 2.25
CA HIS A 672 11.65 24.77 1.31
C HIS A 672 10.20 24.32 1.05
N PHE A 673 9.42 24.06 2.10
CA PHE A 673 8.03 23.63 1.96
C PHE A 673 7.13 24.73 1.43
N GLY A 674 7.39 26.00 1.75
CA GLY A 674 6.71 27.14 1.14
C GLY A 674 6.89 27.16 -0.38
N ASN A 675 8.10 26.93 -0.87
CA ASN A 675 8.38 26.81 -2.31
C ASN A 675 7.69 25.60 -2.94
N VAL A 676 7.67 24.46 -2.25
CA VAL A 676 6.98 23.23 -2.71
C VAL A 676 5.47 23.47 -2.86
N ILE A 677 4.83 24.07 -1.85
CA ILE A 677 3.40 24.40 -1.88
C ILE A 677 3.11 25.45 -2.95
N ARG A 678 3.93 26.49 -3.08
CA ARG A 678 3.77 27.53 -4.13
C ARG A 678 3.83 26.93 -5.53
N ASN A 679 4.80 26.06 -5.79
CA ASN A 679 4.93 25.37 -7.08
C ASN A 679 3.72 24.47 -7.36
N ALA A 680 3.26 23.71 -6.37
CA ALA A 680 2.07 22.86 -6.51
C ALA A 680 0.80 23.70 -6.74
N ALA A 681 0.65 24.82 -6.03
CA ALA A 681 -0.46 25.75 -6.19
C ALA A 681 -0.49 26.40 -7.58
N MET A 682 0.67 26.80 -8.11
CA MET A 682 0.79 27.32 -9.47
C MET A 682 0.34 26.30 -10.52
N GLN A 683 0.72 25.03 -10.38
CA GLN A 683 0.30 23.97 -11.31
C GLN A 683 -1.21 23.67 -11.19
N LEU A 684 -1.76 23.68 -9.97
CA LEU A 684 -3.19 23.50 -9.73
C LEU A 684 -4.02 24.68 -10.31
N ASP A 685 -3.52 25.92 -10.23
CA ASP A 685 -4.15 27.10 -10.82
C ASP A 685 -4.10 27.07 -12.36
N GLN A 686 -2.96 26.67 -12.95
CA GLN A 686 -2.83 26.44 -14.40
C GLN A 686 -3.87 25.42 -14.91
N ASN A 687 -4.16 24.40 -14.10
CA ASN A 687 -5.18 23.38 -14.38
C ASN A 687 -6.60 23.79 -13.95
N LYS A 688 -6.82 25.05 -13.58
CA LYS A 688 -8.12 25.62 -13.15
C LYS A 688 -8.75 24.92 -11.93
N MET A 689 -7.97 24.16 -11.15
CA MET A 689 -8.47 23.40 -9.99
C MET A 689 -8.58 24.29 -8.74
N ILE A 690 -7.67 25.23 -8.60
CA ILE A 690 -7.70 26.28 -7.57
C ILE A 690 -7.57 27.66 -8.24
N ARG A 691 -7.82 28.71 -7.47
CA ARG A 691 -7.40 30.08 -7.76
C ARG A 691 -6.28 30.44 -6.81
N PHE A 692 -5.10 30.71 -7.36
CA PHE A 692 -3.93 31.09 -6.58
C PHE A 692 -3.55 32.54 -6.88
N ASP A 693 -3.54 33.38 -5.84
CA ASP A 693 -3.05 34.75 -5.95
C ASP A 693 -1.58 34.81 -5.49
N MET A 694 -0.67 35.11 -6.41
CA MET A 694 0.78 35.18 -6.10
C MET A 694 1.13 36.34 -5.17
N ALA A 695 0.34 37.40 -5.11
CA ALA A 695 0.65 38.56 -4.27
C ALA A 695 0.26 38.35 -2.81
N THR A 696 -0.90 37.73 -2.59
CA THR A 696 -1.43 37.46 -1.24
C THR A 696 -1.17 36.04 -0.74
N GLU A 697 -0.65 35.17 -1.62
CA GLU A 697 -0.45 33.73 -1.38
C GLU A 697 -1.74 33.00 -0.96
N TYR A 698 -2.90 33.54 -1.36
CA TYR A 698 -4.21 32.99 -1.04
C TYR A 698 -4.63 31.90 -2.03
N LEU A 699 -5.23 30.83 -1.50
CA LEU A 699 -5.67 29.64 -2.19
C LEU A 699 -7.19 29.49 -2.06
N ASN A 700 -7.90 29.45 -3.18
CA ASN A 700 -9.35 29.20 -3.17
C ASN A 700 -9.71 28.06 -4.12
N SER A 701 -10.58 27.14 -3.67
CA SER A 701 -11.00 26.00 -4.49
C SER A 701 -11.99 26.42 -5.57
N THR A 702 -11.80 25.93 -6.80
CA THR A 702 -12.81 26.04 -7.87
C THR A 702 -13.78 24.87 -7.81
N ASP A 703 -14.90 24.97 -8.54
CA ASP A 703 -15.81 23.83 -8.68
C ASP A 703 -15.11 22.61 -9.31
N LEU A 704 -14.14 22.81 -10.21
CA LEU A 704 -13.34 21.74 -10.79
C LEU A 704 -12.48 21.04 -9.73
N GLY A 705 -11.80 21.80 -8.86
CA GLY A 705 -11.02 21.26 -7.75
C GLY A 705 -11.87 20.47 -6.75
N ARG A 706 -13.07 20.98 -6.42
CA ARG A 706 -14.05 20.28 -5.57
C ARG A 706 -14.51 18.96 -6.18
N ILE A 707 -14.84 18.95 -7.48
CA ILE A 707 -15.25 17.72 -8.18
C ILE A 707 -14.09 16.72 -8.20
N ALA A 708 -12.88 17.16 -8.54
CA ALA A 708 -11.71 16.28 -8.55
C ALA A 708 -11.44 15.65 -7.17
N SER A 709 -11.55 16.44 -6.10
CA SER A 709 -11.42 15.95 -4.71
C SER A 709 -12.52 14.93 -4.36
N ASN A 710 -13.79 15.25 -4.64
CA ASN A 710 -14.95 14.41 -4.31
C ASN A 710 -14.97 13.05 -5.02
N PHE A 711 -14.42 12.98 -6.23
CA PHE A 711 -14.38 11.76 -7.05
C PHE A 711 -12.97 11.13 -7.16
N TYR A 712 -12.00 11.66 -6.43
CA TYR A 712 -10.63 11.15 -6.38
C TYR A 712 -9.94 11.13 -7.76
N VAL A 713 -10.25 12.12 -8.60
CA VAL A 713 -9.67 12.24 -9.94
C VAL A 713 -8.27 12.81 -9.82
N LYS A 714 -7.29 12.17 -10.46
CA LYS A 714 -5.90 12.62 -10.45
C LYS A 714 -5.74 13.99 -11.12
N TYR A 715 -4.81 14.81 -10.63
CA TYR A 715 -4.49 16.11 -11.23
C TYR A 715 -4.09 15.97 -12.71
N GLU A 716 -3.35 14.91 -13.08
CA GLU A 716 -2.91 14.65 -14.45
C GLU A 716 -4.10 14.36 -15.38
N THR A 717 -5.15 13.71 -14.87
CA THR A 717 -6.39 13.49 -15.62
C THR A 717 -7.12 14.81 -15.87
N ILE A 718 -7.13 15.74 -14.90
CA ILE A 718 -7.72 17.07 -15.09
C ILE A 718 -6.91 17.89 -16.11
N GLN A 719 -5.58 17.80 -16.07
CA GLN A 719 -4.72 18.40 -17.07
C GLN A 719 -5.05 17.90 -18.48
N LEU A 720 -5.18 16.58 -18.65
CA LEU A 720 -5.57 15.96 -19.92
C LEU A 720 -6.95 16.45 -20.40
N LEU A 721 -7.93 16.59 -19.50
CA LEU A 721 -9.25 17.13 -19.83
C LEU A 721 -9.19 18.59 -20.30
N ASN A 722 -8.36 19.41 -19.66
CA ASN A 722 -8.15 20.81 -20.07
C ASN A 722 -7.45 20.92 -21.43
N GLU A 723 -6.52 20.01 -21.72
CA GLU A 723 -5.86 19.90 -23.04
C GLU A 723 -6.85 19.42 -24.12
N ALA A 724 -7.73 18.47 -23.77
CA ALA A 724 -8.80 17.98 -24.64
C ALA A 724 -9.84 19.06 -24.95
N GLU A 725 -10.11 19.96 -24.00
CA GLU A 725 -10.96 21.14 -24.19
C GLU A 725 -10.34 22.11 -25.21
N LYS A 726 -9.02 22.29 -25.17
CA LYS A 726 -8.26 23.14 -26.11
C LYS A 726 -8.08 22.49 -27.50
N GLY A 727 -8.35 21.20 -27.64
CA GLY A 727 -8.17 20.45 -28.89
C GLY A 727 -6.71 20.22 -29.29
N ILE A 728 -5.78 20.22 -28.33
CA ILE A 728 -4.33 20.08 -28.58
C ILE A 728 -3.90 18.63 -28.33
N GLY A 729 -3.31 17.97 -29.35
CA GLY A 729 -2.54 16.74 -29.18
C GLY A 729 -3.31 15.46 -28.81
N LEU A 730 -4.63 15.50 -28.67
CA LEU A 730 -5.45 14.38 -28.19
C LEU A 730 -6.44 13.85 -29.25
N PRO A 731 -6.69 12.53 -29.32
CA PRO A 731 -7.59 11.91 -30.29
C PRO A 731 -9.09 12.19 -30.06
N VAL A 732 -9.47 12.71 -28.90
CA VAL A 732 -10.85 13.04 -28.52
C VAL A 732 -10.88 14.43 -27.92
N THR A 733 -11.80 15.29 -28.40
CA THR A 733 -11.98 16.65 -27.91
C THR A 733 -13.08 16.71 -26.86
N PHE A 734 -12.92 17.58 -25.86
CA PHE A 734 -13.91 17.78 -24.79
C PHE A 734 -14.74 19.03 -25.07
N THR A 735 -15.97 18.86 -25.56
CA THR A 735 -16.81 19.98 -26.01
C THR A 735 -18.26 19.86 -25.54
N ALA A 736 -19.06 20.91 -25.75
CA ALA A 736 -20.48 20.92 -25.39
C ALA A 736 -21.33 19.86 -26.14
N PHE A 737 -20.87 19.41 -27.31
CA PHE A 737 -21.50 18.34 -28.08
C PHE A 737 -20.60 17.11 -28.10
N MET A 738 -20.95 16.13 -27.28
CA MET A 738 -20.22 14.89 -27.14
C MET A 738 -21.16 13.70 -27.40
N PRO A 739 -21.04 13.01 -28.56
CA PRO A 739 -21.73 11.74 -28.75
C PRO A 739 -21.16 10.67 -27.81
N ASP A 740 -21.96 9.64 -27.57
CA ASP A 740 -21.66 8.58 -26.59
C ASP A 740 -20.29 7.88 -26.83
N ASP A 741 -19.88 7.72 -28.09
CA ASP A 741 -18.60 7.12 -28.45
C ASP A 741 -17.40 8.01 -28.10
N MET A 742 -17.55 9.34 -28.18
CA MET A 742 -16.55 10.29 -27.68
C MET A 742 -16.48 10.30 -26.16
N VAL A 743 -17.61 10.18 -25.45
CA VAL A 743 -17.64 10.06 -23.98
C VAL A 743 -16.83 8.86 -23.52
N ILE A 744 -17.08 7.68 -24.11
CA ILE A 744 -16.34 6.45 -23.79
C ILE A 744 -14.85 6.60 -24.14
N GLY A 745 -14.55 7.19 -25.30
CA GLY A 745 -13.17 7.48 -25.71
C GLY A 745 -12.43 8.36 -24.70
N LEU A 746 -13.05 9.44 -24.24
CA LEU A 746 -12.43 10.38 -23.28
C LEU A 746 -12.19 9.73 -21.92
N ILE A 747 -13.16 8.95 -21.40
CA ILE A 747 -12.98 8.20 -20.14
C ILE A 747 -11.81 7.23 -20.26
N SER A 748 -11.66 6.57 -21.40
CA SER A 748 -10.60 5.57 -21.64
C SER A 748 -9.19 6.17 -21.66
N MET A 749 -9.05 7.49 -21.81
CA MET A 749 -7.77 8.19 -21.82
C MET A 749 -7.32 8.66 -20.43
N ALA A 750 -8.12 8.45 -19.39
CA ALA A 750 -7.81 8.89 -18.03
C ALA A 750 -6.51 8.24 -17.50
N THR A 751 -5.69 9.02 -16.77
CA THR A 751 -4.37 8.58 -16.28
C THR A 751 -4.44 7.54 -15.17
N GLU A 752 -5.62 7.33 -14.59
CA GLU A 752 -5.95 6.21 -13.71
C GLU A 752 -5.72 4.84 -14.40
N PHE A 753 -5.79 4.80 -15.72
CA PHE A 753 -5.59 3.60 -16.53
C PHE A 753 -4.16 3.42 -17.05
N ALA A 754 -3.24 4.34 -16.74
CA ALA A 754 -1.87 4.31 -17.24
C ALA A 754 -1.11 3.00 -16.91
N ASN A 755 -1.47 2.34 -15.80
CA ASN A 755 -0.84 1.09 -15.36
C ASN A 755 -1.34 -0.15 -16.15
N ILE A 756 -2.39 -0.02 -16.98
CA ILE A 756 -2.86 -1.10 -17.84
C ILE A 756 -1.88 -1.26 -19.00
N LYS A 757 -1.43 -2.50 -19.22
CA LYS A 757 -0.47 -2.82 -20.28
C LYS A 757 -1.14 -3.55 -21.44
N CYS A 758 -0.75 -3.22 -22.66
CA CYS A 758 -1.13 -3.98 -23.84
C CYS A 758 -0.14 -5.15 -24.03
N ARG A 759 -0.67 -6.37 -24.21
CA ARG A 759 0.14 -7.57 -24.49
C ARG A 759 -0.28 -8.17 -25.82
N GLU A 760 0.70 -8.63 -26.60
CA GLU A 760 0.45 -9.20 -27.93
C GLU A 760 -0.46 -10.45 -27.88
N GLU A 761 -0.27 -11.29 -26.87
CA GLU A 761 -1.06 -12.51 -26.63
C GLU A 761 -2.55 -12.25 -26.36
N GLU A 762 -2.92 -11.02 -26.00
CA GLU A 762 -4.30 -10.63 -25.69
C GLU A 762 -5.00 -9.95 -26.89
N ILE A 763 -4.27 -9.60 -27.97
CA ILE A 763 -4.81 -8.84 -29.10
C ILE A 763 -5.93 -9.61 -29.80
N GLY A 764 -5.76 -10.93 -30.01
CA GLY A 764 -6.80 -11.76 -30.64
C GLY A 764 -8.11 -11.81 -29.83
N ASP A 765 -8.01 -11.89 -28.50
CA ASP A 765 -9.18 -11.83 -27.62
C ASP A 765 -9.84 -10.44 -27.66
N LEU A 766 -9.04 -9.36 -27.73
CA LEU A 766 -9.53 -7.99 -27.84
C LEU A 766 -10.22 -7.72 -29.18
N GLU A 767 -9.73 -8.30 -30.28
CA GLU A 767 -10.40 -8.23 -31.59
C GLU A 767 -11.76 -8.93 -31.58
N GLU A 768 -11.86 -10.10 -30.93
CA GLU A 768 -13.14 -10.79 -30.73
C GLU A 768 -14.13 -9.93 -29.92
N LEU A 769 -13.66 -9.31 -28.83
CA LEU A 769 -14.48 -8.41 -28.02
C LEU A 769 -14.87 -7.13 -28.76
N MET A 770 -14.00 -6.62 -29.63
CA MET A 770 -14.31 -5.47 -30.47
C MET A 770 -15.43 -5.81 -31.46
N ASN A 771 -15.40 -6.99 -32.06
CA ASN A 771 -16.39 -7.41 -33.05
C ASN A 771 -17.75 -7.80 -32.44
N TYR A 772 -17.76 -8.46 -31.27
CA TYR A 772 -18.98 -9.00 -30.67
C TYR A 772 -19.47 -8.26 -29.42
N GLY A 773 -18.58 -7.53 -28.74
CA GLY A 773 -18.86 -6.87 -27.46
C GLY A 773 -18.98 -5.36 -27.52
N CYS A 774 -18.42 -4.70 -28.55
CA CYS A 774 -18.51 -3.25 -28.69
C CYS A 774 -19.71 -2.85 -29.56
N MET A 775 -20.56 -1.98 -29.05
CA MET A 775 -21.69 -1.42 -29.82
C MET A 775 -21.32 -0.13 -30.53
N MET A 776 -20.27 0.55 -30.05
CA MET A 776 -19.82 1.85 -30.54
C MET A 776 -18.39 1.75 -31.07
N ASN A 777 -18.02 2.66 -31.96
CA ASN A 777 -16.68 2.72 -32.52
C ASN A 777 -15.64 2.97 -31.42
N VAL A 778 -14.56 2.20 -31.46
CA VAL A 778 -13.44 2.36 -30.53
C VAL A 778 -12.66 3.62 -30.92
N ARG A 779 -12.72 4.64 -30.06
CA ARG A 779 -11.93 5.88 -30.17
C ARG A 779 -10.84 5.89 -29.09
N GLY A 780 -9.77 6.65 -29.32
CA GLY A 780 -8.63 6.75 -28.39
C GLY A 780 -7.36 6.01 -28.81
N GLY A 781 -7.29 5.54 -30.06
CA GLY A 781 -6.12 4.83 -30.62
C GLY A 781 -6.43 3.40 -31.06
N GLY A 782 -5.41 2.66 -31.52
CA GLY A 782 -5.55 1.24 -31.89
C GLY A 782 -5.62 0.31 -30.68
N LEU A 783 -5.87 -0.99 -30.91
CA LEU A 783 -5.92 -2.01 -29.85
C LEU A 783 -4.59 -2.18 -29.09
N ALA A 784 -3.47 -1.79 -29.71
CA ALA A 784 -2.16 -1.74 -29.08
C ALA A 784 -1.98 -0.55 -28.12
N SER A 785 -2.89 0.43 -28.14
CA SER A 785 -2.89 1.56 -27.20
C SER A 785 -3.68 1.25 -25.94
N VAL A 786 -3.24 1.80 -24.80
CA VAL A 786 -3.93 1.61 -23.51
C VAL A 786 -5.37 2.11 -23.58
N ALA A 787 -5.59 3.29 -24.14
CA ALA A 787 -6.94 3.85 -24.28
C ALA A 787 -7.84 3.02 -25.21
N GLY A 788 -7.33 2.48 -26.31
CA GLY A 788 -8.07 1.54 -27.17
C GLY A 788 -8.46 0.26 -26.44
N LYS A 789 -7.53 -0.34 -25.69
CA LYS A 789 -7.78 -1.52 -24.85
C LYS A 789 -8.84 -1.24 -23.77
N VAL A 790 -8.72 -0.13 -23.04
CA VAL A 790 -9.68 0.27 -22.00
C VAL A 790 -11.07 0.50 -22.59
N ASN A 791 -11.16 1.13 -23.75
CA ASN A 791 -12.43 1.37 -24.44
C ASN A 791 -13.15 0.04 -24.76
N VAL A 792 -12.44 -0.93 -25.35
CA VAL A 792 -12.98 -2.27 -25.63
C VAL A 792 -13.42 -2.98 -24.35
N LEU A 793 -12.61 -2.92 -23.29
CA LEU A 793 -12.95 -3.52 -22.00
C LEU A 793 -14.19 -2.87 -21.36
N LEU A 794 -14.33 -1.54 -21.47
CA LEU A 794 -15.48 -0.79 -20.95
C LEU A 794 -16.75 -1.08 -21.73
N GLN A 795 -16.70 -1.12 -23.06
CA GLN A 795 -17.86 -1.47 -23.87
C GLN A 795 -18.29 -2.93 -23.68
N SER A 796 -17.34 -3.86 -23.65
CA SER A 796 -17.63 -5.28 -23.38
C SER A 796 -18.21 -5.51 -21.98
N LEU A 797 -17.84 -4.68 -21.00
CA LEU A 797 -18.42 -4.67 -19.66
C LEU A 797 -19.90 -4.28 -19.69
N ILE A 798 -20.25 -3.21 -20.43
CA ILE A 798 -21.65 -2.76 -20.58
C ILE A 798 -22.48 -3.82 -21.34
N SER A 799 -21.88 -4.46 -22.35
CA SER A 799 -22.51 -5.54 -23.12
C SER A 799 -22.61 -6.88 -22.38
N ARG A 800 -21.91 -7.03 -21.24
CA ARG A 800 -21.77 -8.30 -20.49
C ARG A 800 -21.18 -9.44 -21.35
N SER A 801 -20.25 -9.12 -22.24
CA SER A 801 -19.56 -10.11 -23.06
C SER A 801 -18.63 -10.96 -22.19
N SER A 802 -18.61 -12.28 -22.43
CA SER A 802 -17.76 -13.20 -21.68
C SER A 802 -16.33 -13.15 -22.19
N THR A 803 -15.38 -12.80 -21.32
CA THR A 803 -13.94 -12.90 -21.58
C THR A 803 -13.42 -14.24 -21.05
N ARG A 804 -12.67 -14.99 -21.88
CA ARG A 804 -12.07 -16.27 -21.47
C ARG A 804 -10.76 -16.08 -20.74
N ASN A 805 -10.05 -15.01 -21.04
CA ASN A 805 -8.75 -14.69 -20.48
C ASN A 805 -8.88 -14.07 -19.07
N SER A 806 -8.27 -14.73 -18.08
CA SER A 806 -8.31 -14.29 -16.68
C SER A 806 -7.58 -12.97 -16.43
N ALA A 807 -6.59 -12.61 -17.25
CA ALA A 807 -5.90 -11.33 -17.16
C ALA A 807 -6.82 -10.18 -17.58
N LEU A 808 -7.46 -10.29 -18.76
CA LEU A 808 -8.44 -9.33 -19.26
C LEU A 808 -9.64 -9.20 -18.33
N MET A 809 -10.12 -10.29 -17.72
CA MET A 809 -11.18 -10.22 -16.68
C MET A 809 -10.76 -9.34 -15.49
N SER A 810 -9.53 -9.49 -15.01
CA SER A 810 -9.01 -8.70 -13.88
C SER A 810 -8.90 -7.22 -14.24
N GLU A 811 -8.43 -6.90 -15.44
CA GLU A 811 -8.32 -5.53 -15.92
C GLU A 811 -9.70 -4.91 -16.21
N GLN A 812 -10.65 -5.69 -16.74
CA GLN A 812 -12.03 -5.27 -16.93
C GLN A 812 -12.70 -4.88 -15.60
N LEU A 813 -12.44 -5.63 -14.53
CA LEU A 813 -12.90 -5.28 -13.17
C LEU A 813 -12.24 -3.99 -12.65
N TYR A 814 -10.95 -3.79 -12.93
CA TYR A 814 -10.25 -2.55 -12.57
C TYR A 814 -10.82 -1.34 -13.34
N VAL A 815 -11.11 -1.51 -14.64
CA VAL A 815 -11.79 -0.50 -15.46
C VAL A 815 -13.18 -0.22 -14.91
N GLN A 816 -13.97 -1.25 -14.55
CA GLN A 816 -15.29 -1.08 -13.93
C GLN A 816 -15.25 -0.23 -12.65
N GLN A 817 -14.28 -0.50 -11.77
CA GLN A 817 -14.16 0.19 -10.48
C GLN A 817 -13.85 1.69 -10.63
N ASN A 818 -13.07 2.07 -11.65
CA ASN A 818 -12.66 3.46 -11.86
C ASN A 818 -13.54 4.22 -12.85
N ALA A 819 -14.09 3.56 -13.88
CA ALA A 819 -14.88 4.22 -14.92
C ALA A 819 -16.14 4.88 -14.36
N GLY A 820 -16.79 4.26 -13.36
CA GLY A 820 -18.00 4.82 -12.74
C GLY A 820 -17.74 6.17 -12.07
N ARG A 821 -16.69 6.28 -11.24
CA ARG A 821 -16.34 7.54 -10.56
C ARG A 821 -15.86 8.61 -11.54
N LEU A 822 -15.07 8.23 -12.56
CA LEU A 822 -14.54 9.16 -13.56
C LEU A 822 -15.67 9.72 -14.43
N CYS A 823 -16.59 8.87 -14.89
CA CYS A 823 -17.74 9.30 -15.68
C CYS A 823 -18.66 10.24 -14.88
N ARG A 824 -18.87 9.96 -13.58
CA ARG A 824 -19.63 10.84 -12.68
C ARG A 824 -18.92 12.18 -12.42
N ALA A 825 -17.61 12.18 -12.28
CA ALA A 825 -16.83 13.41 -12.13
C ALA A 825 -16.95 14.29 -13.40
N MET A 826 -16.72 13.70 -14.57
CA MET A 826 -16.86 14.41 -15.85
C MET A 826 -18.30 14.89 -16.08
N PHE A 827 -19.31 14.10 -15.70
CA PHE A 827 -20.71 14.54 -15.71
C PHE A 827 -20.92 15.82 -14.88
N GLU A 828 -20.40 15.88 -13.65
CA GLU A 828 -20.55 17.06 -12.80
C GLU A 828 -19.82 18.28 -13.37
N MET A 829 -18.64 18.09 -13.99
CA MET A 829 -17.90 19.18 -14.66
C MET A 829 -18.73 19.78 -15.81
N VAL A 830 -19.26 18.91 -16.67
CA VAL A 830 -20.07 19.31 -17.83
C VAL A 830 -21.39 19.97 -17.39
N LEU A 831 -21.99 19.47 -16.31
CA LEU A 831 -23.19 20.04 -15.71
C LEU A 831 -22.94 21.48 -15.20
N LYS A 832 -21.80 21.70 -14.54
CA LYS A 832 -21.38 23.02 -14.04
C LYS A 832 -21.06 24.01 -15.18
N ASN A 833 -20.55 23.51 -16.29
CA ASN A 833 -20.32 24.31 -17.51
C ASN A 833 -21.62 24.62 -18.29
N GLY A 834 -22.76 24.05 -17.90
CA GLY A 834 -24.04 24.27 -18.58
C GLY A 834 -24.19 23.55 -19.93
N TRP A 835 -23.34 22.56 -20.22
CA TRP A 835 -23.36 21.81 -21.48
C TRP A 835 -24.41 20.69 -21.44
N SER A 836 -25.67 21.03 -21.70
CA SER A 836 -26.81 20.12 -21.54
C SER A 836 -26.72 18.82 -22.34
N GLN A 837 -26.28 18.87 -23.60
CA GLN A 837 -26.16 17.70 -24.48
C GLN A 837 -25.10 16.73 -23.98
N ALA A 838 -23.88 17.22 -23.74
CA ALA A 838 -22.81 16.43 -23.14
C ALA A 838 -23.22 15.89 -21.74
N ALA A 839 -23.90 16.70 -20.91
CA ALA A 839 -24.34 16.25 -19.59
C ALA A 839 -25.32 15.06 -19.69
N ASN A 840 -26.23 15.08 -20.67
CA ASN A 840 -27.12 13.97 -20.94
C ASN A 840 -26.36 12.72 -21.40
N ALA A 841 -25.36 12.87 -22.28
CA ALA A 841 -24.52 11.77 -22.76
C ALA A 841 -23.70 11.14 -21.61
N PHE A 842 -22.99 11.95 -20.82
CA PHE A 842 -22.25 11.47 -19.64
C PHE A 842 -23.15 10.80 -18.62
N LEU A 843 -24.35 11.34 -18.35
CA LEU A 843 -25.30 10.71 -17.44
C LEU A 843 -25.83 9.38 -17.99
N GLY A 844 -26.09 9.31 -19.30
CA GLY A 844 -26.48 8.09 -19.99
C GLY A 844 -25.42 7.00 -19.85
N ILE A 845 -24.16 7.33 -20.16
CA ILE A 845 -23.02 6.40 -20.03
C ILE A 845 -22.76 6.03 -18.57
N ALA A 846 -22.86 6.95 -17.62
CA ALA A 846 -22.73 6.63 -16.19
C ALA A 846 -23.76 5.58 -15.75
N LYS A 847 -25.02 5.72 -16.20
CA LYS A 847 -26.07 4.71 -15.97
C LYS A 847 -25.75 3.39 -16.66
N CYS A 848 -25.21 3.42 -17.88
CA CYS A 848 -24.80 2.21 -18.60
C CYS A 848 -23.72 1.44 -17.85
N ILE A 849 -22.71 2.14 -17.31
CA ILE A 849 -21.62 1.54 -16.53
C ILE A 849 -22.15 0.96 -15.23
N GLU A 850 -22.95 1.71 -14.47
CA GLU A 850 -23.50 1.28 -13.18
C GLU A 850 -24.46 0.09 -13.30
N LYS A 851 -25.31 0.07 -14.33
CA LYS A 851 -26.32 -0.98 -14.55
C LYS A 851 -25.82 -2.11 -15.45
N GLN A 852 -24.64 -1.95 -16.06
CA GLN A 852 -24.07 -2.86 -17.06
C GLN A 852 -25.09 -3.22 -18.13
N MET A 853 -25.69 -2.21 -18.75
CA MET A 853 -26.65 -2.36 -19.84
C MET A 853 -26.65 -1.10 -20.72
N TRP A 854 -26.95 -1.25 -21.99
CA TRP A 854 -27.04 -0.12 -22.92
C TRP A 854 -28.40 0.59 -22.82
N MET A 855 -28.43 1.89 -23.12
CA MET A 855 -29.66 2.70 -23.07
C MET A 855 -30.76 2.21 -24.04
N ASN A 856 -30.39 1.56 -25.14
CA ASN A 856 -31.33 0.99 -26.12
C ASN A 856 -31.94 -0.35 -25.68
N GLN A 857 -31.47 -0.93 -24.57
CA GLN A 857 -32.00 -2.18 -24.03
C GLN A 857 -33.21 -1.92 -23.11
N CYS A 858 -34.00 -2.97 -22.85
CA CYS A 858 -35.23 -2.85 -22.08
C CYS A 858 -34.95 -2.50 -20.60
N SER A 859 -35.63 -1.47 -20.08
CA SER A 859 -35.52 -1.04 -18.67
C SER A 859 -35.83 -2.14 -17.65
N LEU A 860 -36.60 -3.17 -18.02
CA LEU A 860 -36.88 -4.33 -17.17
C LEU A 860 -35.60 -5.10 -16.78
N ARG A 861 -34.50 -4.96 -17.53
CA ARG A 861 -33.20 -5.55 -17.17
C ARG A 861 -32.68 -5.09 -15.81
N GLN A 862 -33.10 -3.92 -15.32
CA GLN A 862 -32.71 -3.40 -14.00
C GLN A 862 -33.32 -4.20 -12.84
N PHE A 863 -34.44 -4.91 -13.09
CA PHE A 863 -35.21 -5.61 -12.06
C PHE A 863 -35.03 -7.13 -12.08
N ILE A 864 -34.10 -7.68 -12.88
CA ILE A 864 -33.90 -9.12 -13.02
C ILE A 864 -33.68 -9.79 -11.65
N GLN A 865 -32.91 -9.15 -10.77
CA GLN A 865 -32.61 -9.68 -9.44
C GLN A 865 -33.80 -9.61 -8.47
N ILE A 866 -34.75 -8.70 -8.69
CA ILE A 866 -35.88 -8.46 -7.80
C ILE A 866 -37.10 -9.30 -8.23
N ILE A 867 -37.34 -9.41 -9.54
CA ILE A 867 -38.60 -9.94 -10.08
C ILE A 867 -38.42 -11.37 -10.66
N ASN A 868 -37.20 -11.92 -10.66
CA ASN A 868 -36.89 -13.26 -11.20
C ASN A 868 -37.50 -13.51 -12.59
N ILE A 869 -37.47 -12.49 -13.46
CA ILE A 869 -38.01 -12.56 -14.81
C ILE A 869 -37.04 -13.37 -15.69
N PRO A 870 -37.49 -14.41 -16.41
CA PRO A 870 -36.64 -15.12 -17.35
C PRO A 870 -36.08 -14.19 -18.42
N ILE A 871 -34.75 -14.22 -18.64
CA ILE A 871 -34.06 -13.37 -19.64
C ILE A 871 -34.68 -13.50 -21.04
N THR A 872 -35.19 -14.69 -21.37
CA THR A 872 -35.83 -15.02 -22.65
C THR A 872 -37.08 -14.19 -22.93
N TRP A 873 -37.78 -13.71 -21.89
CA TRP A 873 -38.94 -12.83 -22.05
C TRP A 873 -38.51 -11.41 -22.38
N ILE A 874 -37.45 -10.93 -21.73
CA ILE A 874 -36.86 -9.61 -21.99
C ILE A 874 -36.33 -9.56 -23.43
N GLU A 875 -35.61 -10.59 -23.87
CA GLU A 875 -35.13 -10.68 -25.26
C GLU A 875 -36.27 -10.70 -26.28
N LYS A 876 -37.38 -11.38 -25.98
CA LYS A 876 -38.58 -11.36 -26.84
C LYS A 876 -39.21 -9.98 -26.93
N ILE A 877 -39.21 -9.23 -25.83
CA ILE A 877 -39.72 -7.85 -25.79
C ILE A 877 -38.81 -6.91 -26.58
N GLU A 878 -37.49 -7.04 -26.42
CA GLU A 878 -36.49 -6.24 -27.16
C GLU A 878 -36.53 -6.51 -28.66
N ARG A 879 -36.67 -7.78 -29.08
CA ARG A 879 -36.83 -8.16 -30.50
C ARG A 879 -38.07 -7.53 -31.13
N LYS A 880 -39.13 -7.32 -30.36
CA LYS A 880 -40.37 -6.70 -30.84
C LYS A 880 -40.27 -5.17 -30.94
N LYS A 881 -39.18 -4.53 -30.46
CA LYS A 881 -39.00 -3.07 -30.40
C LYS A 881 -40.21 -2.31 -29.83
N ALA A 882 -40.99 -2.96 -28.97
CA ALA A 882 -42.18 -2.34 -28.39
C ALA A 882 -41.74 -1.29 -27.36
N PRO A 883 -42.31 -0.07 -27.35
CA PRO A 883 -41.99 0.92 -26.32
C PRO A 883 -42.55 0.43 -24.98
N VAL A 884 -41.71 -0.23 -24.19
CA VAL A 884 -42.13 -1.01 -23.01
C VAL A 884 -42.75 -0.10 -21.95
N MET A 885 -42.21 1.10 -21.71
CA MET A 885 -42.73 1.98 -20.67
C MET A 885 -44.09 2.58 -21.03
N GLU A 886 -44.24 3.22 -22.20
CA GLU A 886 -45.52 3.80 -22.59
C GLU A 886 -46.60 2.72 -22.80
N ASN A 887 -46.25 1.59 -23.41
CA ASN A 887 -47.22 0.52 -23.68
C ASN A 887 -47.54 -0.32 -22.45
N VAL A 888 -46.65 -0.54 -21.49
CA VAL A 888 -47.01 -1.29 -20.27
C VAL A 888 -47.90 -0.44 -19.36
N PHE A 889 -47.60 0.85 -19.20
CA PHE A 889 -48.48 1.76 -18.45
C PHE A 889 -49.85 1.94 -19.14
N THR A 890 -49.90 2.05 -20.47
CA THR A 890 -51.20 2.09 -21.19
C THR A 890 -51.91 0.74 -21.26
N LEU A 891 -51.21 -0.41 -21.38
CA LEU A 891 -51.83 -1.73 -21.30
C LEU A 891 -52.48 -1.95 -19.94
N THR A 892 -51.84 -1.48 -18.86
CA THR A 892 -52.43 -1.51 -17.51
C THR A 892 -53.76 -0.77 -17.52
N PHE A 893 -53.83 0.41 -18.15
CA PHE A 893 -55.05 1.21 -18.27
C PHE A 893 -56.13 0.57 -19.16
N VAL A 894 -55.76 -0.04 -20.28
CA VAL A 894 -56.68 -0.73 -21.22
C VAL A 894 -57.24 -2.02 -20.61
N ILE A 895 -56.41 -2.80 -19.90
CA ILE A 895 -56.83 -4.00 -19.19
C ILE A 895 -57.72 -3.63 -17.99
N PHE A 896 -57.41 -2.56 -17.25
CA PHE A 896 -58.28 -2.06 -16.17
C PHE A 896 -59.64 -1.59 -16.69
N ARG A 897 -59.70 -0.97 -17.88
CA ARG A 897 -60.95 -0.58 -18.54
C ARG A 897 -61.74 -1.79 -19.05
N ALA A 898 -61.07 -2.80 -19.60
CA ALA A 898 -61.69 -4.04 -20.04
C ALA A 898 -62.24 -4.88 -18.87
N TRP A 899 -61.61 -4.79 -17.68
CA TRP A 899 -62.09 -5.42 -16.44
C TRP A 899 -63.28 -4.70 -15.78
N LYS A 900 -63.52 -3.42 -16.12
CA LYS A 900 -64.65 -2.61 -15.63
C LYS A 900 -65.92 -2.71 -16.48
N LEU A 901 -65.96 -3.56 -17.50
CA LEU A 901 -67.20 -3.90 -18.22
C LEU A 901 -67.97 -4.99 -17.42
N PRO A 902 -69.24 -4.76 -17.06
CA PRO A 902 -69.95 -5.66 -16.15
C PRO A 902 -70.32 -6.96 -16.87
N LEU A 903 -69.72 -8.07 -16.42
CA LEU A 903 -70.21 -9.42 -16.67
C LEU A 903 -71.54 -9.62 -15.91
N ALA A 904 -72.63 -9.13 -16.47
CA ALA A 904 -73.97 -9.62 -16.17
C ALA A 904 -74.30 -10.74 -17.17
N SER A 905 -74.88 -11.84 -16.67
CA SER A 905 -75.50 -12.97 -17.39
C SER A 905 -74.61 -14.02 -18.10
N ASN A 906 -74.11 -15.01 -17.33
CA ASN A 906 -74.31 -16.47 -17.55
C ASN A 906 -73.20 -17.32 -16.87
N PRO A 907 -73.51 -18.18 -15.87
CA PRO A 907 -72.51 -18.96 -15.14
C PRO A 907 -72.27 -20.38 -15.69
N SER A 908 -72.43 -20.62 -17.00
CA SER A 908 -72.32 -21.97 -17.59
C SER A 908 -71.19 -22.19 -18.61
N LEU A 909 -70.28 -21.22 -18.79
CA LEU A 909 -69.10 -21.36 -19.66
C LEU A 909 -67.82 -21.00 -18.90
N ILE A 910 -67.28 -21.96 -18.14
CA ILE A 910 -65.92 -21.89 -17.59
C ILE A 910 -65.14 -23.13 -18.04
N PRO A 911 -64.23 -23.02 -19.04
CA PRO A 911 -63.10 -23.92 -19.14
C PRO A 911 -61.82 -23.24 -18.64
N SER A 912 -61.17 -23.89 -17.66
CA SER A 912 -59.71 -24.05 -17.55
C SER A 912 -58.78 -22.84 -17.76
N CYS A 913 -58.96 -21.75 -17.00
CA CYS A 913 -57.94 -20.70 -16.84
C CYS A 913 -57.65 -20.39 -15.36
N LYS A 914 -57.27 -21.40 -14.56
CA LYS A 914 -56.92 -21.20 -13.13
C LYS A 914 -55.44 -21.27 -12.76
N LEU A 915 -54.52 -21.48 -13.71
CA LEU A 915 -53.07 -21.53 -13.41
C LEU A 915 -52.24 -20.36 -13.95
N LYS A 916 -52.81 -19.45 -14.75
CA LYS A 916 -52.11 -18.26 -15.27
C LYS A 916 -52.47 -16.94 -14.54
N SER A 917 -53.42 -16.96 -13.60
CA SER A 917 -53.91 -15.77 -12.91
C SER A 917 -53.10 -15.37 -11.66
N LEU A 918 -52.42 -16.32 -11.00
CA LEU A 918 -51.68 -16.04 -9.76
C LEU A 918 -50.36 -15.28 -9.96
N SER A 919 -49.69 -15.46 -11.11
CA SER A 919 -48.44 -14.75 -11.42
C SER A 919 -48.70 -13.31 -11.86
N LEU A 920 -49.81 -13.05 -12.56
CA LEU A 920 -50.25 -11.71 -12.92
C LEU A 920 -50.75 -10.93 -11.70
N LEU A 921 -51.46 -11.56 -10.76
CA LEU A 921 -51.88 -10.90 -9.51
C LEU A 921 -50.69 -10.43 -8.66
N HIS A 922 -49.60 -11.21 -8.58
CA HIS A 922 -48.37 -10.78 -7.90
C HIS A 922 -47.69 -9.61 -8.61
N PHE A 923 -47.69 -9.62 -9.95
CA PHE A 923 -47.14 -8.54 -10.75
C PHE A 923 -47.94 -7.23 -10.59
N PHE A 924 -49.28 -7.31 -10.53
CA PHE A 924 -50.15 -6.16 -10.30
C PHE A 924 -50.12 -5.65 -8.84
N GLY A 925 -50.02 -6.55 -7.86
CA GLY A 925 -49.84 -6.17 -6.45
C GLY A 925 -48.52 -5.42 -6.20
N MET A 926 -47.44 -5.80 -6.88
CA MET A 926 -46.17 -5.08 -6.83
C MET A 926 -46.22 -3.70 -7.48
N MET A 927 -46.93 -3.54 -8.60
CA MET A 927 -47.08 -2.24 -9.26
C MET A 927 -47.87 -1.25 -8.40
N GLN A 928 -48.93 -1.72 -7.73
CA GLN A 928 -49.71 -0.88 -6.80
C GLN A 928 -48.93 -0.53 -5.53
N PHE A 929 -48.01 -1.39 -5.09
CA PHE A 929 -47.05 -1.08 -4.03
C PHE A 929 -46.03 0.00 -4.46
N MET A 930 -45.58 -0.02 -5.73
CA MET A 930 -44.69 1.00 -6.28
C MET A 930 -45.38 2.36 -6.47
N GLU A 931 -46.68 2.37 -6.79
CA GLU A 931 -47.48 3.60 -6.89
C GLU A 931 -47.62 4.29 -5.52
N ASN A 932 -47.82 3.51 -4.45
CA ASN A 932 -47.88 4.01 -3.07
C ASN A 932 -46.52 4.48 -2.50
N LEU A 933 -45.40 4.01 -3.07
CA LEU A 933 -44.06 4.48 -2.70
C LEU A 933 -43.70 5.81 -3.38
N GLY A 934 -44.31 6.12 -4.53
CA GLY A 934 -44.11 7.37 -5.26
C GLY A 934 -44.84 8.58 -4.66
N SER A 935 -45.97 8.36 -3.99
CA SER A 935 -46.81 9.43 -3.43
C SER A 935 -46.36 9.96 -2.07
N ASN A 936 -45.48 9.24 -1.35
CA ASN A 936 -44.96 9.65 -0.04
C ASN A 936 -43.59 10.37 -0.10
N ARG A 937 -43.20 10.91 -1.26
CA ARG A 937 -42.04 11.81 -1.40
C ARG A 937 -42.46 13.17 -1.96
N SER A 938 -43.39 13.82 -1.26
CA SER A 938 -43.59 15.27 -1.32
C SER A 938 -44.14 15.75 0.02
N SER A 939 -43.27 15.79 1.02
CA SER A 939 -43.33 16.67 2.20
C SER A 939 -41.95 16.70 2.82
#